data_AF-A0A2V4USJ6-F1
#
_entry.id   AF-A0A2V4USJ6-F1
#
_cell.length_a   1.000
_cell.length_b   1.000
_cell.length_c   1.000
_cell.angle_alpha   90.00
_cell.angle_beta   90.00
_cell.angle_gamma   90.00
#
_symmetry.space_group_name_H-M   'P 1'
#
loop_
_entity.id
_entity.type
_entity.pdbx_description
1 polymer ?
#
loop_
_entity_poly.entity_id
_entity_poly.type
_entity_poly.pdbx_seq_one_letter_code
_entity_poly.pdbx_strand_id
1 'polypeptide(L)'
;MKVILSTLNAKYIHTSLALRCLKAYSEKDFDIELAEYTIKDPVMNIVSDLYQRGADVIGFSCYIWNIEETIKVIDNLKKVMPDVKILLGGPEVSYDTEYWMNRIPNVDFIVMGEGEETLHQLLTELEGSKKFHFVYGLAYRKGEEVILMPGRPKADLNDLPSPHRFEEDIPDLGKRVVYFETSRGCPFSCQFCLSSIEVGVRYYDIERTKSDILYLIEKGAKLIKFVDRTFNIKRDYAMEMFKFLIENHQGTVFQFEITADIMRPEVLDYLAENAPPGTFRFEIGVQSTNDPTNELVKRRQNFAKLSRTVNKVKASGKIDQHLDLIAGLPEEDYNTFRKTFNDVFALGPEELQLGFLKMLRGTGLRLDAEKYNYTYMDHAPYEILGSDVLPFSDIVRLKRLEDVLEKYWNAHRMDHTLKYLMEQEFDSPFDFFQAFGDYWEGQGWQKIGHQLEDLFTRLYSFLESRNTPHMDIVLGLMKLDYFLGHKYKPRKIWWDDVLQKDQWAGYMKMLAERPEDVRLPRVAGASGSAWMESSGASAAAAAGTSAAAGEHTAANAAGVIGSHAGDAASLAARDAAPSAADGAADMGHGNASRALPMTSAMTAQTVMGARAFADLGLGEKELQKHAVLDVLPFRLERVLAGASPLAAKGQTLLVVVYQQHEDQQAQYYTLPLGEEAAAM
;
A
#
# COMPACT_ATOMS: atom_id res chain seq x y z
N MET A 1 39.68 4.89 -6.60
CA MET A 1 38.94 5.21 -5.36
C MET A 1 37.77 4.24 -5.23
N LYS A 2 37.54 3.64 -4.06
CA LYS A 2 36.40 2.73 -3.83
C LYS A 2 35.19 3.49 -3.29
N VAL A 3 34.05 3.35 -3.96
CA VAL A 3 32.79 4.03 -3.63
C VAL A 3 31.75 3.01 -3.19
N ILE A 4 31.11 3.26 -2.04
CA ILE A 4 29.92 2.52 -1.62
C ILE A 4 28.71 3.43 -1.72
N LEU A 5 27.69 2.99 -2.46
CA LEU A 5 26.38 3.61 -2.49
C LEU A 5 25.44 2.81 -1.58
N SER A 6 24.80 3.51 -0.64
CA SER A 6 24.05 2.92 0.46
C SER A 6 22.74 3.63 0.72
N THR A 7 21.85 2.93 1.42
CA THR A 7 20.56 3.44 1.88
C THR A 7 20.03 2.54 3.00
N LEU A 8 19.13 3.08 3.80
CA LEU A 8 18.36 2.33 4.77
C LEU A 8 16.91 2.28 4.27
N ASN A 9 16.53 1.12 3.72
CA ASN A 9 15.18 0.83 3.26
C ASN A 9 14.22 0.68 4.44
N ALA A 10 12.93 0.84 4.17
CA ALA A 10 11.89 0.52 5.15
C ALA A 10 11.95 -0.94 5.65
N LYS A 11 12.20 -1.86 4.71
CA LYS A 11 12.23 -3.32 4.89
C LYS A 11 13.12 -3.95 3.83
N TYR A 12 13.54 -5.18 4.09
CA TYR A 12 14.39 -5.97 3.19
C TYR A 12 13.78 -6.20 1.79
N ILE A 13 12.46 -6.31 1.70
CA ILE A 13 11.77 -6.55 0.42
C ILE A 13 11.91 -5.38 -0.58
N HIS A 14 12.28 -4.18 -0.12
CA HIS A 14 12.43 -3.01 -0.98
C HIS A 14 13.85 -2.95 -1.55
N THR A 15 13.94 -2.68 -2.85
CA THR A 15 15.20 -2.35 -3.54
C THR A 15 15.27 -0.86 -3.78
N SER A 16 16.46 -0.27 -3.74
CA SER A 16 16.64 1.13 -4.10
C SER A 16 16.94 1.31 -5.59
N LEU A 17 15.95 1.80 -6.34
CA LEU A 17 16.14 2.23 -7.74
C LEU A 17 17.17 3.37 -7.85
N ALA A 18 17.17 4.32 -6.92
CA ALA A 18 18.08 5.47 -6.96
C ALA A 18 19.56 5.05 -6.99
N LEU A 19 20.00 4.16 -6.07
CA LEU A 19 21.37 3.64 -6.07
C LEU A 19 21.74 2.92 -7.37
N ARG A 20 20.79 2.16 -7.95
CA ARG A 20 20.98 1.47 -9.23
C ARG A 20 21.14 2.45 -10.41
N CYS A 21 20.36 3.53 -10.45
CA CYS A 21 20.55 4.61 -11.42
C CYS A 21 21.93 5.25 -11.30
N LEU A 22 22.36 5.57 -10.08
CA LEU A 22 23.67 6.17 -9.81
C LEU A 22 24.82 5.23 -10.21
N LYS A 23 24.73 3.94 -9.85
CA LYS A 23 25.71 2.92 -10.23
C LYS A 23 25.77 2.76 -11.75
N ALA A 24 24.62 2.54 -12.41
CA ALA A 24 24.57 2.31 -13.85
C ALA A 24 25.24 3.46 -14.63
N TYR A 25 25.09 4.70 -14.16
CA TYR A 25 25.69 5.87 -14.78
C TYR A 25 27.21 5.93 -14.61
N SER A 26 27.75 5.51 -13.46
CA SER A 26 29.14 5.81 -13.07
C SER A 26 30.06 4.58 -12.99
N GLU A 27 29.53 3.36 -13.01
CA GLU A 27 30.30 2.12 -12.79
C GLU A 27 31.34 1.81 -13.88
N LYS A 28 31.26 2.46 -15.05
CA LYS A 28 32.25 2.30 -16.12
C LYS A 28 33.59 2.94 -15.77
N ASP A 29 33.56 4.00 -14.96
CA ASP A 29 34.72 4.83 -14.66
C ASP A 29 35.14 4.72 -13.19
N PHE A 30 34.27 4.24 -12.30
CA PHE A 30 34.52 4.14 -10.86
C PHE A 30 34.15 2.75 -10.30
N ASP A 31 34.91 2.31 -9.29
CA ASP A 31 34.61 1.10 -8.51
C ASP A 31 33.46 1.39 -7.53
N ILE A 32 32.24 1.01 -7.92
CA ILE A 32 31.00 1.28 -7.18
C ILE A 32 30.35 -0.01 -6.70
N GLU A 33 30.20 -0.12 -5.38
CA GLU A 33 29.53 -1.22 -4.70
C GLU A 33 28.21 -0.75 -4.07
N LEU A 34 27.16 -1.58 -4.12
CA LEU A 34 25.89 -1.31 -3.44
C LEU A 34 25.85 -1.99 -2.07
N ALA A 35 25.41 -1.25 -1.05
CA ALA A 35 25.17 -1.77 0.30
C ALA A 35 23.83 -1.27 0.84
N GLU A 36 22.80 -2.11 0.77
CA GLU A 36 21.45 -1.77 1.22
C GLU A 36 21.16 -2.37 2.59
N TYR A 37 20.65 -1.54 3.51
CA TYR A 37 20.23 -1.93 4.85
C TYR A 37 18.76 -1.60 5.06
N THR A 38 18.24 -1.84 6.25
CA THR A 38 16.92 -1.41 6.69
C THR A 38 17.01 -0.47 7.88
N ILE A 39 15.98 0.36 8.10
CA ILE A 39 15.89 1.21 9.30
C ILE A 39 15.79 0.41 10.62
N LYS A 40 15.59 -0.92 10.53
CA LYS A 40 15.54 -1.82 11.69
C LYS A 40 16.88 -2.48 11.98
N ASP A 41 17.85 -2.38 11.07
CA ASP A 41 19.17 -2.95 11.30
C ASP A 41 19.91 -2.15 12.38
N PRO A 42 20.55 -2.83 13.35
CA PRO A 42 21.32 -2.13 14.37
C PRO A 42 22.42 -1.27 13.75
N VAL A 43 22.49 0.00 14.17
CA VAL A 43 23.47 0.99 13.66
C VAL A 43 24.90 0.42 13.63
N MET A 44 25.32 -0.29 14.68
CA MET A 44 26.67 -0.86 14.74
C MET A 44 26.92 -1.99 13.74
N ASN A 45 25.89 -2.73 13.32
CA ASN A 45 26.04 -3.74 12.29
C ASN A 45 26.30 -3.07 10.93
N ILE A 46 25.55 -2.00 10.63
CA ILE A 46 25.74 -1.19 9.42
C ILE A 46 27.15 -0.59 9.40
N VAL A 47 27.57 0.05 10.51
CA VAL A 47 28.90 0.64 10.65
C VAL A 47 30.00 -0.40 10.48
N SER A 48 29.86 -1.58 11.11
CA SER A 48 30.85 -2.65 11.02
C SER A 48 30.98 -3.20 9.59
N ASP A 49 29.87 -3.41 8.89
CA ASP A 49 29.89 -3.89 7.51
C ASP A 49 30.54 -2.87 6.58
N LEU A 50 30.12 -1.60 6.64
CA LEU A 50 30.71 -0.53 5.84
C LEU A 50 32.21 -0.32 6.13
N TYR A 51 32.62 -0.44 7.39
CA TYR A 51 34.04 -0.38 7.79
C TYR A 51 34.85 -1.51 7.15
N GLN A 52 34.33 -2.75 7.21
CA GLN A 52 35.02 -3.92 6.66
C GLN A 52 35.15 -3.88 5.14
N ARG A 53 34.20 -3.25 4.44
CA ARG A 53 34.26 -3.06 2.98
C ARG A 53 35.31 -2.05 2.54
N GLY A 54 35.80 -1.18 3.43
CA GLY A 54 36.96 -0.32 3.19
C GLY A 54 36.75 0.75 2.12
N ALA A 55 35.67 1.54 2.21
CA ALA A 55 35.37 2.59 1.24
C ALA A 55 36.17 3.88 1.45
N ASP A 56 36.54 4.54 0.35
CA ASP A 56 37.06 5.92 0.34
C ASP A 56 35.91 6.93 0.38
N VAL A 57 34.78 6.58 -0.26
CA VAL A 57 33.58 7.41 -0.36
C VAL A 57 32.35 6.56 -0.02
N ILE A 58 31.49 7.05 0.85
CA ILE A 58 30.19 6.44 1.16
C ILE A 58 29.08 7.44 0.84
N GLY A 59 28.16 7.04 -0.03
CA GLY A 59 27.00 7.83 -0.40
C GLY A 59 25.70 7.28 0.13
N PHE A 60 24.91 8.09 0.82
CA PHE A 60 23.61 7.70 1.34
C PHE A 60 22.47 8.34 0.56
N SER A 61 21.56 7.51 0.03
CA SER A 61 20.27 7.98 -0.48
C SER A 61 19.30 8.21 0.69
N CYS A 62 19.00 9.48 0.92
CA CYS A 62 18.28 9.98 2.07
C CYS A 62 16.83 10.30 1.70
N TYR A 63 15.93 9.72 2.49
CA TYR A 63 14.49 9.89 2.43
C TYR A 63 13.95 10.25 3.81
N ILE A 64 12.72 10.76 3.83
CA ILE A 64 12.02 11.14 5.05
C ILE A 64 11.96 10.00 6.09
N TRP A 65 11.94 8.73 5.69
CA TRP A 65 11.86 7.61 6.64
C TRP A 65 13.23 7.16 7.19
N ASN A 66 14.35 7.58 6.59
CA ASN A 66 15.66 7.00 6.91
C ASN A 66 16.73 8.00 7.36
N ILE A 67 16.49 9.31 7.23
CA ILE A 67 17.52 10.33 7.51
C ILE A 67 18.01 10.30 8.96
N GLU A 68 17.11 10.11 9.93
CA GLU A 68 17.49 10.11 11.36
C GLU A 68 18.37 8.92 11.74
N GLU A 69 18.09 7.72 11.18
CA GLU A 69 18.96 6.55 11.39
C GLU A 69 20.28 6.67 10.61
N THR A 70 20.23 7.27 9.42
CA THR A 70 21.42 7.52 8.58
C THR A 70 22.40 8.46 9.29
N ILE A 71 21.93 9.51 9.96
CA ILE A 71 22.76 10.42 10.76
C ILE A 71 23.55 9.65 11.84
N LYS A 72 22.88 8.74 12.56
CA LYS A 72 23.53 7.91 13.60
C LYS A 72 24.63 7.01 13.01
N VAL A 73 24.43 6.48 11.80
CA VAL A 73 25.44 5.69 11.08
C VAL A 73 26.63 6.57 10.71
N ILE A 74 26.39 7.75 10.11
CA ILE A 74 27.43 8.71 9.69
C ILE A 74 28.29 9.14 10.88
N ASP A 75 27.66 9.49 12.02
CA ASP A 75 28.36 9.95 13.21
C ASP A 75 29.29 8.89 13.80
N ASN A 76 28.93 7.61 13.68
CA ASN A 76 29.79 6.52 14.14
C ASN A 76 30.86 6.16 13.10
N LEU A 77 30.53 6.18 11.81
CA LEU A 77 31.49 5.98 10.72
C LEU A 77 32.64 6.99 10.79
N LYS A 78 32.34 8.28 10.95
CA LYS A 78 33.39 9.32 11.04
C LYS A 78 34.34 9.15 12.23
N LYS A 79 33.91 8.48 13.31
CA LYS A 79 34.80 8.18 14.45
C LYS A 79 35.78 7.06 14.16
N VAL A 80 35.37 6.06 13.36
CA VAL A 80 36.19 4.88 13.04
C VAL A 80 36.91 4.98 11.69
N MET A 81 36.42 5.84 10.79
CA MET A 81 36.97 6.16 9.47
C MET A 81 37.02 7.69 9.29
N PRO A 82 37.90 8.41 10.00
CA PRO A 82 37.91 9.88 9.98
C PRO A 82 38.12 10.49 8.58
N ASP A 83 38.82 9.76 7.70
CA ASP A 83 39.17 10.24 6.36
C ASP A 83 38.12 9.91 5.28
N VAL A 84 37.14 9.04 5.56
CA VAL A 84 36.12 8.64 4.57
C VAL A 84 35.33 9.84 4.13
N LYS A 85 35.03 9.96 2.83
CA LYS A 85 34.14 11.02 2.33
C LYS A 85 32.69 10.58 2.41
N ILE A 86 31.87 11.40 3.08
CA ILE A 86 30.44 11.14 3.21
C ILE A 86 29.69 12.08 2.27
N LEU A 87 28.92 11.50 1.34
CA LEU A 87 27.97 12.24 0.51
C LEU A 87 26.54 11.83 0.84
N LEU A 88 25.62 12.78 0.81
CA LEU A 88 24.18 12.51 0.86
C LEU A 88 23.55 12.88 -0.48
N GLY A 89 22.46 12.22 -0.84
CA GLY A 89 21.60 12.62 -1.95
C GLY A 89 20.18 12.11 -1.73
N GLY A 90 19.25 12.48 -2.61
CA GLY A 90 17.85 12.08 -2.48
C GLY A 90 16.94 13.22 -2.00
N PRO A 91 15.62 12.98 -2.00
CA PRO A 91 14.63 14.04 -1.88
C PRO A 91 14.67 14.77 -0.54
N GLU A 92 15.06 14.09 0.55
CA GLU A 92 15.06 14.69 1.89
C GLU A 92 16.09 15.83 2.03
N VAL A 93 17.27 15.63 1.45
CA VAL A 93 18.42 16.53 1.59
C VAL A 93 18.59 17.49 0.40
N SER A 94 17.81 17.29 -0.67
CA SER A 94 17.82 18.16 -1.85
C SER A 94 17.13 19.51 -1.62
N TYR A 95 16.33 19.62 -0.55
CA TYR A 95 15.64 20.83 -0.12
C TYR A 95 16.14 21.24 1.26
N ASP A 96 16.12 22.55 1.54
CA ASP A 96 16.78 23.13 2.72
C ASP A 96 18.24 22.65 2.86
N THR A 97 18.96 22.53 1.73
CA THR A 97 20.29 21.88 1.70
C THR A 97 21.30 22.51 2.66
N GLU A 98 21.27 23.83 2.80
CA GLU A 98 22.11 24.55 3.76
C GLU A 98 21.84 24.11 5.21
N TYR A 99 20.55 23.93 5.57
CA TYR A 99 20.18 23.40 6.88
C TYR A 99 20.79 22.01 7.10
N TRP A 100 20.76 21.12 6.11
CA TRP A 100 21.33 19.78 6.24
C TRP A 100 22.85 19.78 6.37
N MET A 101 23.53 20.58 5.55
CA MET A 101 24.97 20.77 5.68
C MET A 101 25.35 21.26 7.08
N ASN A 102 24.55 22.14 7.68
CA ASN A 102 24.82 22.65 9.03
C ASN A 102 24.42 21.66 10.14
N ARG A 103 23.30 20.94 9.98
CA ARG A 103 22.81 19.94 10.93
C ARG A 103 23.77 18.75 11.04
N ILE A 104 24.39 18.35 9.93
CA ILE A 104 25.23 17.16 9.85
C ILE A 104 26.66 17.58 9.47
N PRO A 105 27.46 18.12 10.41
CA PRO A 105 28.81 18.62 10.11
C PRO A 105 29.77 17.54 9.59
N ASN A 106 29.45 16.27 9.86
CA ASN A 106 30.16 15.08 9.40
C ASN A 106 29.94 14.75 7.91
N VAL A 107 29.06 15.46 7.20
CA VAL A 107 28.83 15.29 5.76
C VAL A 107 29.77 16.22 4.98
N ASP A 108 30.47 15.64 4.00
CA ASP A 108 31.37 16.39 3.12
C ASP A 108 30.62 17.02 1.93
N PHE A 109 29.62 16.31 1.39
CA PHE A 109 28.91 16.69 0.17
C PHE A 109 27.41 16.37 0.22
N ILE A 110 26.58 17.20 -0.42
CA ILE A 110 25.19 16.85 -0.75
C ILE A 110 24.97 17.00 -2.25
N VAL A 111 24.46 15.94 -2.88
CA VAL A 111 24.01 15.91 -4.27
C VAL A 111 22.52 16.26 -4.30
N MET A 112 22.19 17.42 -4.90
CA MET A 112 20.85 17.97 -4.99
C MET A 112 20.17 17.59 -6.30
N GLY A 113 18.91 17.14 -6.22
CA GLY A 113 18.09 16.81 -7.38
C GLY A 113 18.45 15.47 -8.02
N GLU A 114 18.54 15.43 -9.35
CA GLU A 114 18.97 14.22 -10.09
C GLU A 114 20.47 14.01 -9.91
N GLY A 115 20.87 12.82 -9.47
CA GLY A 115 22.20 12.59 -8.93
C GLY A 115 23.18 11.99 -9.92
N GLU A 116 22.75 11.45 -11.05
CA GLU A 116 23.56 10.65 -11.97
C GLU A 116 24.78 11.41 -12.48
N GLU A 117 24.57 12.53 -13.18
CA GLU A 117 25.66 13.38 -13.70
C GLU A 117 26.45 14.06 -12.59
N THR A 118 25.76 14.50 -11.54
CA THR A 118 26.37 15.27 -10.43
C THR A 118 27.30 14.41 -9.60
N LEU A 119 26.89 13.19 -9.27
CA LEU A 119 27.73 12.21 -8.58
C LEU A 119 28.95 11.88 -9.44
N HIS A 120 28.74 11.56 -10.72
CA HIS A 120 29.84 11.24 -11.62
C HIS A 120 30.90 12.35 -11.64
N GLN A 121 30.47 13.60 -11.87
CA GLN A 121 31.38 14.73 -11.90
C GLN A 121 32.05 14.99 -10.54
N LEU A 122 31.34 14.79 -9.42
CA LEU A 122 31.94 14.86 -8.09
C LEU A 122 33.05 13.81 -7.91
N LEU A 123 32.81 12.56 -8.31
CA LEU A 123 33.80 11.49 -8.22
C LEU A 123 35.03 11.80 -9.09
N THR A 124 34.83 12.34 -10.31
CA THR A 124 35.93 12.80 -11.17
C THR A 124 36.78 13.87 -10.49
N GLU A 125 36.16 14.85 -9.84
CA GLU A 125 36.90 15.92 -9.15
C GLU A 125 37.58 15.42 -7.87
N LEU A 126 37.02 14.40 -7.20
CA LEU A 126 37.65 13.78 -6.02
C LEU A 126 38.96 13.07 -6.37
N GLU A 127 39.04 12.38 -7.52
CA GLU A 127 40.29 11.76 -8.02
C GLU A 127 41.24 12.77 -8.67
N GLY A 128 40.70 13.86 -9.21
CA GLY A 128 41.44 14.85 -9.98
C GLY A 128 41.72 16.16 -9.25
N SER A 129 41.25 17.26 -9.84
CA SER A 129 41.67 18.62 -9.49
C SER A 129 40.92 19.26 -8.33
N LYS A 130 39.90 18.58 -7.78
CA LYS A 130 39.07 19.04 -6.65
C LYS A 130 38.40 20.40 -6.90
N LYS A 131 38.02 20.67 -8.15
CA LYS A 131 37.33 21.91 -8.54
C LYS A 131 35.82 21.79 -8.35
N PHE A 132 35.40 21.59 -7.08
CA PHE A 132 34.00 21.38 -6.72
C PHE A 132 33.07 22.52 -7.14
N HIS A 133 33.59 23.74 -7.30
CA HIS A 133 32.85 24.90 -7.80
C HIS A 133 32.44 24.81 -9.29
N PHE A 134 32.77 23.74 -10.00
CA PHE A 134 32.25 23.43 -11.33
C PHE A 134 31.21 22.30 -11.34
N VAL A 135 30.90 21.71 -10.19
CA VAL A 135 29.96 20.61 -10.07
C VAL A 135 28.56 21.17 -9.79
N TYR A 136 27.75 21.33 -10.84
CA TYR A 136 26.36 21.76 -10.70
C TYR A 136 25.53 20.74 -9.91
N GLY A 137 24.62 21.23 -9.07
CA GLY A 137 23.81 20.39 -8.18
C GLY A 137 24.54 19.91 -6.92
N LEU A 138 25.73 20.43 -6.62
CA LEU A 138 26.51 20.06 -5.43
C LEU A 138 26.39 21.10 -4.32
N ALA A 139 26.25 20.66 -3.08
CA ALA A 139 26.61 21.45 -1.91
C ALA A 139 27.82 20.83 -1.21
N TYR A 140 28.75 21.65 -0.74
CA TYR A 140 29.97 21.19 -0.08
C TYR A 140 30.50 22.21 0.91
N ARG A 141 31.43 21.78 1.77
CA ARG A 141 32.05 22.65 2.76
C ARG A 141 33.44 23.13 2.30
N LYS A 142 33.71 24.43 2.47
CA LYS A 142 35.03 25.03 2.29
C LYS A 142 35.46 25.71 3.59
N GLY A 143 36.14 24.97 4.47
CA GLY A 143 36.44 25.44 5.82
C GLY A 143 35.18 25.37 6.68
N GLU A 144 34.71 26.51 7.20
CA GLU A 144 33.43 26.59 7.94
C GLU A 144 32.25 26.93 7.02
N GLU A 145 32.52 27.51 5.86
CA GLU A 145 31.52 27.98 4.90
C GLU A 145 30.87 26.82 4.13
N VAL A 146 29.54 26.85 4.03
CA VAL A 146 28.75 25.97 3.16
C VAL A 146 28.57 26.66 1.81
N ILE A 147 28.98 25.99 0.74
CA ILE A 147 28.84 26.47 -0.64
C ILE A 147 27.78 25.64 -1.33
N LEU A 148 26.76 26.31 -1.89
CA LEU A 148 25.72 25.69 -2.69
C LEU A 148 25.94 26.06 -4.16
N MET A 149 26.15 25.05 -5.00
CA MET A 149 26.25 25.23 -6.44
C MET A 149 24.86 25.30 -7.08
N PRO A 150 24.69 26.07 -8.17
CA PRO A 150 23.42 26.10 -8.90
C PRO A 150 22.98 24.70 -9.33
N GLY A 151 21.67 24.49 -9.36
CA GLY A 151 21.09 23.25 -9.86
C GLY A 151 21.46 22.97 -11.32
N ARG A 152 21.48 21.68 -11.68
CA ARG A 152 21.75 21.23 -13.05
C ARG A 152 20.47 21.27 -13.90
N PRO A 153 20.56 21.58 -15.21
CA PRO A 153 19.51 21.24 -16.17
C PRO A 153 19.14 19.76 -16.10
N LYS A 154 17.92 19.40 -16.49
CA LYS A 154 17.51 17.99 -16.48
C LYS A 154 18.14 17.24 -17.63
N ALA A 155 18.62 16.04 -17.32
CA ALA A 155 19.13 15.11 -18.31
C ALA A 155 18.01 14.69 -19.27
N ASP A 156 18.36 14.31 -20.49
CA ASP A 156 17.47 13.45 -21.27
C ASP A 156 17.49 12.05 -20.64
N LEU A 157 16.32 11.49 -20.35
CA LEU A 157 16.25 10.15 -19.75
C LEU A 157 16.81 9.08 -20.69
N ASN A 158 16.82 9.35 -22.00
CA ASN A 158 17.34 8.44 -23.02
C ASN A 158 18.87 8.36 -23.04
N ASP A 159 19.55 9.34 -22.47
CA ASP A 159 21.02 9.33 -22.32
C ASP A 159 21.48 8.53 -21.09
N LEU A 160 20.57 8.24 -20.15
CA LEU A 160 20.87 7.49 -18.94
C LEU A 160 20.91 5.99 -19.23
N PRO A 161 21.86 5.20 -18.68
CA PRO A 161 21.89 3.76 -18.85
C PRO A 161 20.76 3.04 -18.08
N SER A 162 20.51 1.78 -18.42
CA SER A 162 19.45 0.98 -17.75
C SER A 162 19.90 0.56 -16.34
N PRO A 163 19.09 0.84 -15.29
CA PRO A 163 19.40 0.44 -13.92
C PRO A 163 18.87 -0.97 -13.56
N HIS A 164 18.39 -1.75 -14.54
CA HIS A 164 17.61 -2.96 -14.28
C HIS A 164 18.31 -4.28 -14.64
N ARG A 165 19.57 -4.23 -15.08
CA ARG A 165 20.28 -5.38 -15.68
C ARG A 165 21.51 -5.84 -14.89
N PHE A 166 21.51 -5.62 -13.57
CA PHE A 166 22.60 -6.07 -12.70
C PHE A 166 22.46 -7.57 -12.37
N GLU A 167 23.50 -8.35 -12.62
CA GLU A 167 23.53 -9.79 -12.32
C GLU A 167 23.38 -10.09 -10.82
N GLU A 168 23.87 -9.19 -9.96
CA GLU A 168 23.76 -9.30 -8.51
C GLU A 168 22.31 -9.20 -7.97
N ASP A 169 21.37 -8.65 -8.74
CA ASP A 169 19.97 -8.51 -8.35
C ASP A 169 19.13 -9.77 -8.66
N ILE A 170 19.54 -10.56 -9.65
CA ILE A 170 18.77 -11.72 -10.15
C ILE A 170 18.38 -12.73 -9.04
N PRO A 171 19.27 -13.12 -8.10
CA PRO A 171 18.94 -14.13 -7.09
C PRO A 171 17.79 -13.75 -6.14
N ASP A 172 17.52 -12.45 -5.99
CA ASP A 172 16.52 -11.92 -5.06
C ASP A 172 15.30 -11.31 -5.76
N LEU A 173 15.29 -11.24 -7.10
CA LEU A 173 14.25 -10.59 -7.89
C LEU A 173 12.84 -11.15 -7.61
N GLY A 174 12.73 -12.46 -7.41
CA GLY A 174 11.46 -13.12 -7.11
C GLY A 174 10.96 -12.95 -5.66
N LYS A 175 11.78 -12.36 -4.78
CA LYS A 175 11.49 -12.16 -3.34
C LYS A 175 11.36 -10.69 -2.95
N ARG A 176 11.72 -9.78 -3.85
CA ARG A 176 11.75 -8.33 -3.62
C ARG A 176 10.77 -7.61 -4.54
N VAL A 177 10.37 -6.41 -4.13
CA VAL A 177 9.64 -5.47 -4.97
C VAL A 177 10.63 -4.80 -5.91
N VAL A 178 10.36 -4.90 -7.22
CA VAL A 178 11.14 -4.22 -8.25
C VAL A 178 10.49 -2.87 -8.52
N TYR A 179 11.22 -1.79 -8.24
CA TYR A 179 10.78 -0.46 -8.59
C TYR A 179 11.20 -0.13 -10.02
N PHE A 180 10.25 0.32 -10.83
CA PHE A 180 10.45 0.66 -12.23
C PHE A 180 9.97 2.08 -12.49
N GLU A 181 10.72 2.85 -13.26
CA GLU A 181 10.37 4.23 -13.62
C GLU A 181 10.25 4.33 -15.14
N THR A 182 9.08 4.72 -15.65
CA THR A 182 8.92 4.99 -17.09
C THR A 182 9.00 6.47 -17.45
N SER A 183 8.81 7.33 -16.44
CA SER A 183 8.82 8.76 -16.58
C SER A 183 9.26 9.47 -15.30
N ARG A 184 9.83 10.68 -15.46
CA ARG A 184 10.17 11.58 -14.36
C ARG A 184 9.36 12.87 -14.44
N GLY A 185 8.81 13.26 -13.30
CA GLY A 185 8.04 14.50 -13.12
C GLY A 185 6.53 14.28 -13.01
N CYS A 186 5.80 15.37 -12.81
CA CYS A 186 4.34 15.38 -12.69
C CYS A 186 3.80 16.73 -13.21
N PRO A 187 2.67 16.77 -13.95
CA PRO A 187 2.10 18.01 -14.46
C PRO A 187 1.21 18.72 -13.42
N PHE A 188 0.99 18.10 -12.25
CA PHE A 188 0.14 18.63 -11.20
C PHE A 188 0.92 19.55 -10.25
N SER A 189 0.20 20.47 -9.60
CA SER A 189 0.77 21.50 -8.71
C SER A 189 0.34 21.35 -7.24
N CYS A 190 0.01 20.12 -6.81
CA CYS A 190 -0.48 19.81 -5.47
C CYS A 190 0.47 20.33 -4.36
N GLN A 191 0.03 21.25 -3.51
CA GLN A 191 0.92 21.99 -2.59
C GLN A 191 1.55 21.15 -1.48
N PHE A 192 1.02 19.97 -1.17
CA PHE A 192 1.58 19.02 -0.20
C PHE A 192 2.59 18.03 -0.83
N CYS A 193 2.76 18.08 -2.15
CA CYS A 193 3.44 17.06 -2.93
C CYS A 193 4.79 17.58 -3.43
N LEU A 194 5.86 16.86 -3.11
CA LEU A 194 7.20 17.17 -3.59
C LEU A 194 7.30 17.14 -5.15
N SER A 195 6.51 16.31 -5.83
CA SER A 195 6.53 16.16 -7.29
C SER A 195 5.95 17.36 -8.01
N SER A 196 5.21 18.18 -7.26
CA SER A 196 4.63 19.42 -7.77
C SER A 196 5.63 20.57 -7.79
N ILE A 197 6.82 20.38 -7.21
CA ILE A 197 7.89 21.38 -7.25
C ILE A 197 8.49 21.43 -8.65
N GLU A 198 8.48 20.30 -9.36
CA GLU A 198 8.85 20.26 -10.77
C GLU A 198 7.73 20.65 -11.71
N VAL A 199 8.15 21.20 -12.84
CA VAL A 199 7.29 21.34 -14.00
C VAL A 199 7.71 20.36 -15.10
N GLY A 200 6.73 19.61 -15.58
CA GLY A 200 6.83 18.79 -16.79
C GLY A 200 7.00 17.30 -16.50
N VAL A 201 7.01 16.52 -17.58
CA VAL A 201 7.18 15.07 -17.56
C VAL A 201 8.10 14.67 -18.70
N ARG A 202 9.14 13.90 -18.39
CA ARG A 202 10.04 13.27 -19.37
C ARG A 202 9.83 11.77 -19.34
N TYR A 203 9.90 11.12 -20.50
CA TYR A 203 9.71 9.68 -20.62
C TYR A 203 11.00 9.02 -21.10
N TYR A 204 11.28 7.83 -20.59
CA TYR A 204 12.20 6.91 -21.24
C TYR A 204 11.60 6.45 -22.58
N ASP A 205 12.45 6.11 -23.53
CA ASP A 205 12.04 5.44 -24.76
C ASP A 205 11.20 4.20 -24.44
N ILE A 206 10.08 4.05 -25.15
CA ILE A 206 9.08 3.03 -24.85
C ILE A 206 9.59 1.63 -25.22
N GLU A 207 10.37 1.49 -26.27
CA GLU A 207 10.89 0.19 -26.69
C GLU A 207 11.98 -0.29 -25.74
N ARG A 208 12.84 0.63 -25.28
CA ARG A 208 13.75 0.35 -24.16
C ARG A 208 13.01 -0.04 -22.90
N THR A 209 11.96 0.70 -22.54
CA THR A 209 11.13 0.43 -21.36
C THR A 209 10.54 -0.99 -21.41
N LYS A 210 9.92 -1.36 -22.53
CA LYS A 210 9.39 -2.71 -22.77
C LYS A 210 10.48 -3.77 -22.67
N SER A 211 11.66 -3.51 -23.24
CA SER A 211 12.79 -4.45 -23.20
C SER A 211 13.28 -4.71 -21.77
N ASP A 212 13.38 -3.68 -20.94
CA ASP A 212 13.81 -3.81 -19.55
C ASP A 212 12.76 -4.52 -18.69
N ILE A 213 11.48 -4.24 -18.90
CA ILE A 213 10.38 -4.96 -18.22
C ILE A 213 10.38 -6.43 -18.63
N LEU A 214 10.53 -6.74 -19.92
CA LEU A 214 10.54 -8.12 -20.39
C LEU A 214 11.72 -8.90 -19.79
N TYR A 215 12.90 -8.29 -19.73
CA TYR A 215 14.06 -8.86 -19.04
C TYR A 215 13.75 -9.18 -17.57
N LEU A 216 13.15 -8.25 -16.82
CA LEU A 216 12.81 -8.47 -15.41
C LEU A 216 11.80 -9.61 -15.22
N ILE A 217 10.78 -9.67 -16.07
CA ILE A 217 9.77 -10.74 -16.07
C ILE A 217 10.44 -12.10 -16.34
N GLU A 218 11.26 -12.19 -17.39
CA GLU A 218 11.98 -13.43 -17.76
C GLU A 218 12.97 -13.89 -16.69
N LYS A 219 13.54 -12.96 -15.92
CA LYS A 219 14.42 -13.25 -14.77
C LYS A 219 13.66 -13.57 -13.48
N GLY A 220 12.33 -13.56 -13.50
CA GLY A 220 11.49 -14.07 -12.42
C GLY A 220 11.00 -13.01 -11.43
N ALA A 221 10.96 -11.73 -11.81
CA ALA A 221 10.28 -10.71 -11.03
C ALA A 221 8.83 -11.12 -10.75
N LYS A 222 8.38 -10.97 -9.50
CA LYS A 222 7.00 -11.30 -9.10
C LYS A 222 6.11 -10.08 -8.95
N LEU A 223 6.69 -8.96 -8.55
CA LEU A 223 6.00 -7.70 -8.38
C LEU A 223 6.87 -6.56 -8.93
N ILE A 224 6.33 -5.83 -9.90
CA ILE A 224 6.93 -4.60 -10.43
C ILE A 224 6.04 -3.42 -10.04
N LYS A 225 6.56 -2.52 -9.21
CA LYS A 225 5.90 -1.28 -8.81
C LYS A 225 6.44 -0.12 -9.64
N PHE A 226 5.56 0.51 -10.41
CA PHE A 226 5.88 1.71 -11.17
C PHE A 226 5.90 2.92 -10.24
N VAL A 227 6.99 3.69 -10.26
CA VAL A 227 7.18 4.88 -9.40
C VAL A 227 6.81 6.20 -10.10
N ASP A 228 6.27 6.09 -11.31
CA ASP A 228 5.65 7.16 -12.08
C ASP A 228 4.55 7.85 -11.27
N ARG A 229 4.68 9.16 -11.03
CA ARG A 229 3.77 9.94 -10.16
C ARG A 229 2.32 9.95 -10.62
N THR A 230 2.12 9.78 -11.92
CA THR A 230 0.81 9.54 -12.51
C THR A 230 1.03 8.82 -13.83
N PHE A 231 0.96 7.50 -13.80
CA PHE A 231 1.28 6.67 -14.96
C PHE A 231 0.40 6.98 -16.18
N ASN A 232 -0.88 7.32 -15.96
CA ASN A 232 -1.88 7.49 -17.01
C ASN A 232 -2.00 8.93 -17.57
N ILE A 233 -0.97 9.78 -17.43
CA ILE A 233 -0.97 11.14 -18.01
C ILE A 233 -1.08 11.09 -19.54
N LYS A 234 -0.21 10.31 -20.20
CA LYS A 234 -0.19 10.19 -21.65
C LYS A 234 -1.01 8.97 -22.07
N ARG A 235 -2.24 9.22 -22.55
CA ARG A 235 -3.22 8.18 -22.91
C ARG A 235 -2.64 7.07 -23.79
N ASP A 236 -2.03 7.45 -24.91
CA ASP A 236 -1.58 6.48 -25.91
C ASP A 236 -0.45 5.60 -25.35
N TYR A 237 0.40 6.19 -24.50
CA TYR A 237 1.45 5.48 -23.77
C TYR A 237 0.87 4.47 -22.77
N ALA A 238 -0.07 4.90 -21.92
CA ALA A 238 -0.68 4.04 -20.92
C ALA A 238 -1.42 2.85 -21.56
N MET A 239 -2.19 3.10 -22.62
CA MET A 239 -2.87 2.03 -23.37
C MET A 239 -1.88 1.02 -23.97
N GLU A 240 -0.80 1.51 -24.58
CA GLU A 240 0.24 0.66 -25.18
C GLU A 240 0.95 -0.20 -24.12
N MET A 241 1.29 0.40 -22.97
CA MET A 241 1.90 -0.32 -21.87
C MET A 241 0.96 -1.36 -21.26
N PHE A 242 -0.33 -1.05 -21.02
CA PHE A 242 -1.28 -2.03 -20.50
C PHE A 242 -1.44 -3.24 -21.43
N LYS A 243 -1.52 -3.02 -22.75
CA LYS A 243 -1.55 -4.09 -23.75
C LYS A 243 -0.30 -4.97 -23.65
N PHE A 244 0.87 -4.34 -23.68
CA PHE A 244 2.15 -5.04 -23.57
C PHE A 244 2.23 -5.88 -22.29
N LEU A 245 1.82 -5.33 -21.14
CA LEU A 245 1.89 -6.05 -19.87
C LEU A 245 0.89 -7.21 -19.80
N ILE A 246 -0.33 -7.05 -20.32
CA ILE A 246 -1.31 -8.16 -20.41
C ILE A 246 -0.75 -9.30 -21.27
N GLU A 247 -0.08 -8.99 -22.37
CA GLU A 247 0.49 -9.99 -23.28
C GLU A 247 1.70 -10.72 -22.68
N ASN A 248 2.47 -10.07 -21.78
CA ASN A 248 3.78 -10.53 -21.35
C ASN A 248 3.90 -10.84 -19.85
N HIS A 249 2.83 -10.74 -19.05
CA HIS A 249 2.93 -10.75 -17.59
C HIS A 249 3.61 -11.98 -16.97
N GLN A 250 3.43 -13.18 -17.53
CA GLN A 250 3.97 -14.45 -17.00
C GLN A 250 3.73 -14.65 -15.48
N GLY A 251 2.58 -14.19 -14.97
CA GLY A 251 2.23 -14.24 -13.55
C GLY A 251 2.82 -13.11 -12.69
N THR A 252 3.53 -12.16 -13.27
CA THR A 252 3.99 -10.92 -12.61
C THR A 252 2.80 -10.01 -12.32
N VAL A 253 2.80 -9.40 -11.14
CA VAL A 253 1.85 -8.37 -10.74
C VAL A 253 2.46 -6.99 -10.98
N PHE A 254 1.66 -6.06 -11.49
CA PHE A 254 2.08 -4.68 -11.76
C PHE A 254 1.25 -3.69 -10.93
N GLN A 255 1.94 -2.77 -10.27
CA GLN A 255 1.34 -1.77 -9.40
C GLN A 255 1.63 -0.36 -9.92
N PHE A 256 0.58 0.47 -9.99
CA PHE A 256 0.67 1.81 -10.57
C PHE A 256 0.03 2.87 -9.68
N GLU A 257 0.66 4.03 -9.60
CA GLU A 257 -0.01 5.26 -9.20
C GLU A 257 -0.73 5.86 -10.42
N ILE A 258 -2.05 6.00 -10.34
CA ILE A 258 -2.88 6.56 -11.41
C ILE A 258 -3.79 7.68 -10.91
N THR A 259 -4.18 8.57 -11.81
CA THR A 259 -5.21 9.58 -11.57
C THR A 259 -6.51 9.13 -12.24
N ALA A 260 -7.50 8.73 -11.43
CA ALA A 260 -8.70 8.06 -11.93
C ALA A 260 -9.68 8.96 -12.72
N ASP A 261 -9.70 10.28 -12.47
CA ASP A 261 -10.63 11.20 -13.15
C ASP A 261 -10.17 11.62 -14.56
N ILE A 262 -8.89 11.38 -14.90
CA ILE A 262 -8.34 11.53 -16.26
C ILE A 262 -8.31 10.22 -17.05
N MET A 263 -8.64 9.09 -16.41
CA MET A 263 -8.71 7.80 -17.07
C MET A 263 -9.83 7.80 -18.12
N ARG A 264 -9.48 7.46 -19.36
CA ARG A 264 -10.43 7.48 -20.47
C ARG A 264 -11.28 6.20 -20.52
N PRO A 265 -12.56 6.29 -20.90
CA PRO A 265 -13.46 5.13 -20.97
C PRO A 265 -12.88 3.96 -21.75
N GLU A 266 -12.23 4.22 -22.89
CA GLU A 266 -11.65 3.19 -23.75
C GLU A 266 -10.52 2.39 -23.09
N VAL A 267 -9.72 3.01 -22.21
CA VAL A 267 -8.69 2.31 -21.44
C VAL A 267 -9.35 1.39 -20.40
N LEU A 268 -10.40 1.90 -19.74
CA LEU A 268 -11.14 1.14 -18.74
C LEU A 268 -11.91 -0.04 -19.34
N ASP A 269 -12.54 0.15 -20.50
CA ASP A 269 -13.22 -0.94 -21.23
C ASP A 269 -12.22 -2.02 -21.60
N TYR A 270 -11.08 -1.63 -22.18
CA TYR A 270 -10.03 -2.57 -22.54
C TYR A 270 -9.51 -3.38 -21.34
N LEU A 271 -9.23 -2.71 -20.21
CA LEU A 271 -8.79 -3.38 -18.98
C LEU A 271 -9.88 -4.31 -18.41
N ALA A 272 -11.13 -3.85 -18.34
CA ALA A 272 -12.24 -4.67 -17.84
C ALA A 272 -12.46 -5.93 -18.70
N GLU A 273 -12.27 -5.83 -20.03
CA GLU A 273 -12.42 -6.95 -20.95
C GLU A 273 -11.21 -7.89 -20.94
N ASN A 274 -9.99 -7.36 -20.96
CA ASN A 274 -8.78 -8.12 -21.32
C ASN A 274 -7.81 -8.38 -20.16
N ALA A 275 -7.87 -7.61 -19.06
CA ALA A 275 -6.94 -7.83 -17.95
C ALA A 275 -7.20 -9.20 -17.28
N PRO A 276 -6.16 -10.02 -17.05
CA PRO A 276 -6.29 -11.18 -16.19
C PRO A 276 -6.52 -10.74 -14.72
N PRO A 277 -7.36 -11.45 -13.95
CA PRO A 277 -7.56 -11.15 -12.54
C PRO A 277 -6.25 -11.15 -11.75
N GLY A 278 -6.05 -10.13 -10.92
CA GLY A 278 -4.90 -10.02 -10.02
C GLY A 278 -3.58 -9.57 -10.68
N THR A 279 -3.57 -9.28 -11.99
CA THR A 279 -2.38 -8.79 -12.69
C THR A 279 -2.08 -7.32 -12.38
N PHE A 280 -3.10 -6.52 -12.12
CA PHE A 280 -2.96 -5.08 -11.90
C PHE A 280 -3.45 -4.65 -10.51
N ARG A 281 -2.71 -3.71 -9.92
CA ARG A 281 -3.11 -2.95 -8.73
C ARG A 281 -3.01 -1.47 -9.01
N PHE A 282 -4.07 -0.73 -8.69
CA PHE A 282 -4.12 0.72 -8.88
C PHE A 282 -4.15 1.44 -7.54
N GLU A 283 -3.15 2.27 -7.31
CA GLU A 283 -3.11 3.29 -6.27
C GLU A 283 -3.72 4.58 -6.83
N ILE A 284 -4.79 5.08 -6.22
CA ILE A 284 -5.53 6.26 -6.66
C ILE A 284 -5.60 7.24 -5.49
N GLY A 285 -4.89 8.35 -5.63
CA GLY A 285 -5.02 9.45 -4.69
C GLY A 285 -6.40 10.11 -4.79
N VAL A 286 -7.18 10.13 -3.72
CA VAL A 286 -8.35 11.01 -3.60
C VAL A 286 -7.97 12.23 -2.74
N GLN A 287 -7.25 11.95 -1.66
CA GLN A 287 -6.70 12.89 -0.67
C GLN A 287 -7.77 13.59 0.17
N SER A 288 -8.71 14.27 -0.47
CA SER A 288 -9.87 14.89 0.17
C SER A 288 -11.05 14.94 -0.81
N THR A 289 -12.29 14.82 -0.32
CA THR A 289 -13.49 15.11 -1.13
C THR A 289 -14.04 16.52 -0.88
N ASN A 290 -13.37 17.31 -0.04
CA ASN A 290 -13.74 18.67 0.28
C ASN A 290 -13.18 19.64 -0.78
N ASP A 291 -14.04 20.22 -1.61
CA ASP A 291 -13.64 21.10 -2.71
C ASP A 291 -12.85 22.35 -2.25
N PRO A 292 -13.22 23.07 -1.18
CA PRO A 292 -12.42 24.18 -0.65
C PRO A 292 -10.98 23.77 -0.31
N THR A 293 -10.81 22.61 0.34
CA THR A 293 -9.48 22.05 0.62
C THR A 293 -8.71 21.77 -0.66
N ASN A 294 -9.34 21.11 -1.63
CA ASN A 294 -8.74 20.77 -2.92
C ASN A 294 -8.27 22.01 -3.70
N GLU A 295 -9.06 23.08 -3.70
CA GLU A 295 -8.69 24.37 -4.30
C GLU A 295 -7.45 24.98 -3.63
N LEU A 296 -7.42 25.03 -2.30
CA LEU A 296 -6.30 25.59 -1.52
C LEU A 296 -5.00 24.83 -1.76
N VAL A 297 -5.06 23.50 -1.80
CA VAL A 297 -3.88 22.67 -2.07
C VAL A 297 -3.61 22.48 -3.56
N LYS A 298 -4.34 23.18 -4.44
CA LYS A 298 -4.22 23.12 -5.90
C LYS A 298 -4.34 21.69 -6.46
N ARG A 299 -5.07 20.83 -5.77
CA ARG A 299 -5.41 19.49 -6.26
C ARG A 299 -6.62 19.60 -7.17
N ARG A 300 -6.36 19.55 -8.48
CA ARG A 300 -7.43 19.50 -9.49
C ARG A 300 -7.93 18.07 -9.60
N GLN A 301 -9.17 17.84 -9.19
CA GLN A 301 -9.82 16.56 -9.40
C GLN A 301 -11.31 16.74 -9.68
N ASN A 302 -11.92 15.74 -10.31
CA ASN A 302 -13.36 15.64 -10.45
C ASN A 302 -13.84 14.36 -9.77
N PHE A 303 -14.37 14.49 -8.55
CA PHE A 303 -14.80 13.34 -7.75
C PHE A 303 -15.84 12.49 -8.48
N ALA A 304 -16.82 13.10 -9.16
CA ALA A 304 -17.82 12.35 -9.93
C ALA A 304 -17.22 11.48 -11.05
N LYS A 305 -16.18 11.95 -11.76
CA LYS A 305 -15.44 11.15 -12.75
C LYS A 305 -14.62 10.05 -12.06
N LEU A 306 -13.93 10.39 -10.98
CA LEU A 306 -13.16 9.44 -10.18
C LEU A 306 -14.05 8.28 -9.71
N SER A 307 -15.20 8.59 -9.09
CA SER A 307 -16.15 7.57 -8.59
C SER A 307 -16.65 6.67 -9.72
N ARG A 308 -16.93 7.21 -10.91
CA ARG A 308 -17.31 6.40 -12.07
C ARG A 308 -16.20 5.44 -12.50
N THR A 309 -14.96 5.92 -12.54
CA THR A 309 -13.80 5.08 -12.85
C THR A 309 -13.63 3.97 -11.82
N VAL A 310 -13.62 4.32 -10.53
CA VAL A 310 -13.43 3.37 -9.42
C VAL A 310 -14.52 2.29 -9.41
N ASN A 311 -15.78 2.69 -9.58
CA ASN A 311 -16.89 1.75 -9.64
C ASN A 311 -16.83 0.82 -10.86
N LYS A 312 -16.37 1.32 -12.01
CA LYS A 312 -16.19 0.51 -13.22
C LYS A 312 -15.06 -0.52 -13.07
N VAL A 313 -13.94 -0.11 -12.46
CA VAL A 313 -12.83 -1.02 -12.15
C VAL A 313 -13.29 -2.08 -11.16
N LYS A 314 -13.97 -1.70 -10.08
CA LYS A 314 -14.55 -2.62 -9.10
C LYS A 314 -15.52 -3.62 -9.72
N ALA A 315 -16.42 -3.16 -10.58
CA ALA A 315 -17.39 -4.02 -11.27
C ALA A 315 -16.72 -5.06 -12.19
N SER A 316 -15.48 -4.84 -12.62
CA SER A 316 -14.72 -5.83 -13.40
C SER A 316 -14.27 -7.04 -12.58
N GLY A 317 -14.09 -6.89 -11.26
CA GLY A 317 -13.57 -7.94 -10.36
C GLY A 317 -12.14 -8.41 -10.68
N LYS A 318 -11.37 -7.62 -11.45
CA LYS A 318 -10.05 -8.04 -11.99
C LYS A 318 -8.85 -7.28 -11.42
N ILE A 319 -9.08 -6.07 -10.92
CA ILE A 319 -8.02 -5.12 -10.55
C ILE A 319 -8.26 -4.66 -9.12
N ASP A 320 -7.26 -4.85 -8.26
CA ASP A 320 -7.31 -4.35 -6.89
C ASP A 320 -7.15 -2.83 -6.88
N GLN A 321 -7.93 -2.15 -6.03
CA GLN A 321 -7.87 -0.70 -5.87
C GLN A 321 -7.48 -0.32 -4.45
N HIS A 322 -6.52 0.58 -4.38
CA HIS A 322 -6.05 1.21 -3.17
C HIS A 322 -6.35 2.71 -3.29
N LEU A 323 -7.19 3.26 -2.40
CA LEU A 323 -7.54 4.68 -2.40
C LEU A 323 -6.84 5.40 -1.24
N ASP A 324 -6.25 6.57 -1.52
CA ASP A 324 -5.53 7.34 -0.51
C ASP A 324 -6.32 8.56 -0.03
N LEU A 325 -6.29 8.80 1.27
CA LEU A 325 -6.75 10.01 1.95
C LEU A 325 -5.59 10.67 2.71
N ILE A 326 -5.64 11.99 2.88
CA ILE A 326 -4.74 12.73 3.77
C ILE A 326 -5.57 13.50 4.79
N ALA A 327 -5.48 13.11 6.06
CA ALA A 327 -6.02 13.89 7.16
C ALA A 327 -5.12 15.08 7.48
N GLY A 328 -5.76 16.24 7.71
CA GLY A 328 -5.08 17.45 8.17
C GLY A 328 -4.69 18.42 7.06
N LEU A 329 -5.32 18.33 5.89
CA LEU A 329 -5.22 19.36 4.86
C LEU A 329 -5.94 20.66 5.30
N PRO A 330 -5.63 21.82 4.69
CA PRO A 330 -6.27 23.09 5.03
C PRO A 330 -7.81 23.05 4.93
N GLU A 331 -8.49 23.75 5.84
CA GLU A 331 -9.97 23.85 5.88
C GLU A 331 -10.70 22.50 6.01
N GLU A 332 -10.00 21.47 6.51
CA GLU A 332 -10.57 20.15 6.76
C GLU A 332 -10.49 19.81 8.26
N ASP A 333 -11.59 20.09 8.97
CA ASP A 333 -11.76 19.71 10.37
C ASP A 333 -12.15 18.22 10.52
N TYR A 334 -12.30 17.77 11.75
CA TYR A 334 -12.68 16.38 12.05
C TYR A 334 -13.99 15.93 11.36
N ASN A 335 -14.99 16.79 11.29
CA ASN A 335 -16.31 16.45 10.73
C ASN A 335 -16.28 16.43 9.20
N THR A 336 -15.55 17.36 8.60
CA THR A 336 -15.35 17.44 7.15
C THR A 336 -14.51 16.25 6.69
N PHE A 337 -13.47 15.89 7.44
CA PHE A 337 -12.71 14.67 7.20
C PHE A 337 -13.58 13.42 7.35
N ARG A 338 -14.46 13.34 8.37
CA ARG A 338 -15.44 12.24 8.51
C ARG A 338 -16.31 12.09 7.25
N LYS A 339 -16.75 13.20 6.65
CA LYS A 339 -17.47 13.17 5.37
C LYS A 339 -16.59 12.60 4.26
N THR A 340 -15.35 13.09 4.13
CA THR A 340 -14.39 12.60 3.13
C THR A 340 -14.10 11.11 3.26
N PHE A 341 -13.90 10.62 4.48
CA PHE A 341 -13.74 9.19 4.74
C PHE A 341 -14.94 8.40 4.25
N ASN A 342 -16.15 8.79 4.63
CA ASN A 342 -17.37 8.09 4.24
C ASN A 342 -17.62 8.14 2.72
N ASP A 343 -17.38 9.27 2.07
CA ASP A 343 -17.53 9.43 0.61
C ASP A 343 -16.64 8.44 -0.15
N VAL A 344 -15.39 8.29 0.28
CA VAL A 344 -14.42 7.39 -0.37
C VAL A 344 -14.67 5.93 0.00
N PHE A 345 -14.97 5.66 1.27
CA PHE A 345 -15.30 4.30 1.73
C PHE A 345 -16.54 3.75 1.04
N ALA A 346 -17.51 4.60 0.69
CA ALA A 346 -18.71 4.19 -0.05
C ALA A 346 -18.44 3.65 -1.46
N LEU A 347 -17.29 3.99 -2.07
CA LEU A 347 -16.80 3.37 -3.31
C LEU A 347 -16.41 1.88 -3.09
N GLY A 348 -16.17 1.52 -1.82
CA GLY A 348 -15.78 0.22 -1.32
C GLY A 348 -14.49 -0.29 -1.97
N PRO A 349 -13.37 0.43 -1.83
CA PRO A 349 -12.08 -0.03 -2.30
C PRO A 349 -11.62 -1.26 -1.52
N GLU A 350 -10.75 -2.07 -2.12
CA GLU A 350 -10.12 -3.20 -1.43
C GLU A 350 -9.26 -2.69 -0.26
N GLU A 351 -8.53 -1.59 -0.46
CA GLU A 351 -7.74 -0.93 0.58
C GLU A 351 -8.05 0.57 0.62
N LEU A 352 -8.20 1.13 1.82
CA LEU A 352 -8.32 2.57 2.06
C LEU A 352 -7.17 3.01 2.97
N GLN A 353 -6.24 3.79 2.41
CA GLN A 353 -5.11 4.31 3.17
C GLN A 353 -5.46 5.67 3.76
N LEU A 354 -5.30 5.78 5.08
CA LEU A 354 -5.42 7.03 5.80
C LEU A 354 -4.02 7.56 6.15
N GLY A 355 -3.50 8.46 5.31
CA GLY A 355 -2.28 9.20 5.60
C GLY A 355 -2.55 10.42 6.48
N PHE A 356 -1.56 10.81 7.29
CA PHE A 356 -1.57 12.10 7.98
C PHE A 356 -0.65 13.07 7.26
N LEU A 357 -1.07 14.34 7.16
CA LEU A 357 -0.30 15.35 6.48
C LEU A 357 1.11 15.46 7.08
N LYS A 358 2.10 15.47 6.19
CA LYS A 358 3.51 15.67 6.52
C LYS A 358 3.96 16.97 5.90
N MET A 359 4.63 17.80 6.70
CA MET A 359 5.20 19.05 6.23
C MET A 359 6.51 18.76 5.50
N LEU A 360 6.42 18.26 4.27
CA LEU A 360 7.59 17.92 3.46
C LEU A 360 8.39 19.17 3.08
N ARG A 361 9.73 19.09 3.19
CA ARG A 361 10.64 20.18 2.82
C ARG A 361 10.48 20.57 1.36
N GLY A 362 10.56 21.86 1.04
CA GLY A 362 10.37 22.37 -0.33
C GLY A 362 8.92 22.45 -0.83
N THR A 363 7.94 21.85 -0.14
CA THR A 363 6.54 21.89 -0.60
C THR A 363 5.86 23.22 -0.27
N GLY A 364 4.91 23.63 -1.11
CA GLY A 364 4.17 24.89 -0.94
C GLY A 364 3.41 24.94 0.39
N LEU A 365 2.85 23.82 0.85
CA LEU A 365 2.10 23.77 2.10
C LEU A 365 2.99 23.95 3.33
N ARG A 366 4.25 23.48 3.28
CA ARG A 366 5.23 23.75 4.35
C ARG A 366 5.64 25.23 4.37
N LEU A 367 5.80 25.86 3.20
CA LEU A 367 6.09 27.29 3.11
C LEU A 367 4.94 28.13 3.68
N ASP A 368 3.70 27.69 3.45
CA ASP A 368 2.48 28.31 3.97
C ASP A 368 2.08 27.78 5.37
N ALA A 369 2.96 27.09 6.10
CA ALA A 369 2.58 26.43 7.36
C ALA A 369 2.03 27.43 8.40
N GLU A 370 2.62 28.63 8.50
CA GLU A 370 2.18 29.68 9.41
C GLU A 370 0.78 30.22 9.06
N LYS A 371 0.40 30.21 7.77
CA LYS A 371 -0.90 30.72 7.29
C LYS A 371 -2.09 29.97 7.90
N TYR A 372 -1.90 28.69 8.20
CA TYR A 372 -2.92 27.80 8.77
C TYR A 372 -2.55 27.33 10.18
N ASN A 373 -1.59 28.02 10.81
CA ASN A 373 -1.10 27.76 12.17
C ASN A 373 -0.73 26.29 12.42
N TYR A 374 -0.05 25.68 11.45
CA TYR A 374 0.35 24.29 11.60
C TYR A 374 1.42 24.13 12.67
N THR A 375 1.16 23.20 13.58
CA THR A 375 2.18 22.63 14.47
C THR A 375 2.54 21.24 13.93
N TYR A 376 3.82 20.91 13.81
CA TYR A 376 4.26 19.63 13.26
C TYR A 376 5.59 19.19 13.88
N MET A 377 5.96 17.91 13.70
CA MET A 377 7.18 17.35 14.26
C MET A 377 8.45 18.02 13.68
N ASP A 378 9.42 18.32 14.55
CA ASP A 378 10.70 18.94 14.14
C ASP A 378 11.57 18.02 13.27
N HIS A 379 11.45 16.72 13.51
CA HIS A 379 12.20 15.67 12.84
C HIS A 379 11.30 14.85 11.94
N ALA A 380 11.91 14.20 10.95
CA ALA A 380 11.18 13.34 10.03
C ALA A 380 10.43 12.25 10.83
N PRO A 381 9.15 11.99 10.55
CA PRO A 381 8.46 12.27 9.28
C PRO A 381 7.68 13.59 9.18
N TYR A 382 7.94 14.60 10.03
CA TYR A 382 7.32 15.93 9.94
C TYR A 382 5.78 15.93 9.94
N GLU A 383 5.19 14.92 10.57
CA GLU A 383 3.75 14.79 10.64
C GLU A 383 3.15 15.95 11.45
N ILE A 384 1.98 16.42 11.04
CA ILE A 384 1.28 17.47 11.78
C ILE A 384 0.85 16.98 13.18
N LEU A 385 0.91 17.90 14.13
CA LEU A 385 0.38 17.79 15.49
C LEU A 385 -0.88 18.64 15.67
N GLY A 386 -1.16 19.56 14.75
CA GLY A 386 -2.40 20.32 14.74
C GLY A 386 -2.38 21.45 13.70
N SER A 387 -3.55 22.05 13.50
CA SER A 387 -3.77 23.27 12.72
C SER A 387 -4.89 24.11 13.35
N ASP A 388 -5.25 25.23 12.72
CA ASP A 388 -6.39 26.06 13.15
C ASP A 388 -7.72 25.31 13.26
N VAL A 389 -7.92 24.29 12.43
CA VAL A 389 -9.20 23.56 12.29
C VAL A 389 -9.14 22.11 12.76
N LEU A 390 -7.94 21.58 13.02
CA LEU A 390 -7.74 20.20 13.46
C LEU A 390 -6.80 20.16 14.67
N PRO A 391 -7.33 20.18 15.91
CA PRO A 391 -6.49 20.12 17.10
C PRO A 391 -5.87 18.74 17.30
N PHE A 392 -4.79 18.68 18.09
CA PHE A 392 -4.10 17.43 18.39
C PHE A 392 -5.02 16.32 18.93
N SER A 393 -6.03 16.67 19.74
CA SER A 393 -7.01 15.72 20.26
C SER A 393 -7.77 14.98 19.16
N ASP A 394 -8.09 15.67 18.07
CA ASP A 394 -8.80 15.06 16.93
C ASP A 394 -7.85 14.25 16.05
N ILE A 395 -6.60 14.69 15.88
CA ILE A 395 -5.57 13.88 15.23
C ILE A 395 -5.38 12.53 15.95
N VAL A 396 -5.32 12.53 17.28
CA VAL A 396 -5.24 11.31 18.08
C VAL A 396 -6.45 10.40 17.85
N ARG A 397 -7.66 10.97 17.72
CA ARG A 397 -8.88 10.19 17.43
C ARG A 397 -8.83 9.55 16.04
N LEU A 398 -8.42 10.30 15.02
CA LEU A 398 -8.25 9.79 13.66
C LEU A 398 -7.18 8.68 13.58
N LYS A 399 -6.10 8.79 14.37
CA LYS A 399 -5.09 7.71 14.47
C LYS A 399 -5.65 6.42 15.03
N ARG A 400 -6.56 6.47 16.00
CA ARG A 400 -7.24 5.26 16.52
C ARG A 400 -8.12 4.62 15.47
N LEU A 401 -8.81 5.44 14.69
CA LEU A 401 -9.63 4.98 13.56
C LEU A 401 -8.75 4.27 12.51
N GLU A 402 -7.63 4.89 12.12
CA GLU A 402 -6.67 4.33 11.17
C GLU A 402 -6.09 2.99 11.66
N ASP A 403 -5.72 2.92 12.94
CA ASP A 403 -5.14 1.72 13.56
C ASP A 403 -6.08 0.51 13.50
N VAL A 404 -7.40 0.73 13.61
CA VAL A 404 -8.43 -0.31 13.47
C VAL A 404 -8.73 -0.60 11.99
N LEU A 405 -8.78 0.43 11.13
CA LEU A 405 -8.96 0.27 9.69
C LEU A 405 -7.89 -0.67 9.10
N GLU A 406 -6.63 -0.47 9.46
CA GLU A 406 -5.51 -1.32 9.05
C GLU A 406 -5.64 -2.77 9.56
N LYS A 407 -6.07 -2.95 10.80
CA LYS A 407 -6.18 -4.29 11.41
C LYS A 407 -7.35 -5.09 10.88
N TYR A 408 -8.42 -4.45 10.44
CA TYR A 408 -9.67 -5.11 10.09
C TYR A 408 -9.95 -5.03 8.60
N TRP A 409 -10.16 -3.83 8.05
CA TRP A 409 -10.53 -3.65 6.64
C TRP A 409 -9.38 -3.93 5.67
N ASN A 410 -8.25 -3.21 5.79
CA ASN A 410 -7.13 -3.34 4.84
C ASN A 410 -6.44 -4.72 4.94
N ALA A 411 -6.54 -5.37 6.11
CA ALA A 411 -6.08 -6.74 6.28
C ALA A 411 -7.07 -7.80 5.75
N HIS A 412 -8.23 -7.38 5.19
CA HIS A 412 -9.35 -8.23 4.78
C HIS A 412 -9.78 -9.23 5.85
N ARG A 413 -9.87 -8.74 7.10
CA ARG A 413 -10.31 -9.52 8.23
C ARG A 413 -11.77 -9.18 8.50
N MET A 414 -12.61 -10.20 8.40
CA MET A 414 -14.03 -10.11 8.72
C MET A 414 -14.88 -9.31 7.73
N ASP A 415 -14.56 -9.37 6.45
CA ASP A 415 -15.23 -8.61 5.39
C ASP A 415 -16.77 -8.69 5.45
N HIS A 416 -17.35 -9.86 5.72
CA HIS A 416 -18.81 -10.01 5.80
C HIS A 416 -19.37 -9.37 7.06
N THR A 417 -18.72 -9.60 8.20
CA THR A 417 -19.10 -9.01 9.49
C THR A 417 -19.03 -7.48 9.43
N LEU A 418 -17.92 -6.92 8.96
CA LEU A 418 -17.72 -5.47 8.92
C LEU A 418 -18.75 -4.79 8.03
N LYS A 419 -19.02 -5.34 6.84
CA LYS A 419 -20.07 -4.81 5.95
C LYS A 419 -21.43 -4.77 6.63
N TYR A 420 -21.82 -5.87 7.26
CA TYR A 420 -23.09 -5.93 8.01
C TYR A 420 -23.14 -4.89 9.13
N LEU A 421 -22.09 -4.79 9.95
CA LEU A 421 -22.03 -3.83 11.04
C LEU A 421 -22.17 -2.40 10.50
N MET A 422 -21.36 -2.03 9.52
CA MET A 422 -21.37 -0.69 8.95
C MET A 422 -22.71 -0.35 8.28
N GLU A 423 -23.43 -1.31 7.70
CA GLU A 423 -24.69 -1.07 7.01
C GLU A 423 -25.94 -1.12 7.91
N GLN A 424 -25.90 -1.91 8.99
CA GLN A 424 -27.10 -2.20 9.80
C GLN A 424 -27.01 -1.70 11.24
N GLU A 425 -25.80 -1.58 11.81
CA GLU A 425 -25.61 -1.35 13.26
C GLU A 425 -24.91 -0.01 13.58
N PHE A 426 -24.45 0.73 12.57
CA PHE A 426 -23.74 2.00 12.71
C PHE A 426 -24.24 3.03 11.70
N ASP A 427 -24.17 4.31 12.08
CA ASP A 427 -24.62 5.42 11.22
C ASP A 427 -23.74 5.59 9.98
N SER A 428 -22.45 5.25 10.08
CA SER A 428 -21.51 5.28 8.97
C SER A 428 -20.27 4.41 9.21
N PRO A 429 -19.51 4.06 8.16
CA PRO A 429 -18.21 3.40 8.28
C PRO A 429 -17.24 4.13 9.22
N PHE A 430 -17.14 5.46 9.09
CA PHE A 430 -16.32 6.28 9.98
C PHE A 430 -16.71 6.10 11.46
N ASP A 431 -18.01 6.11 11.79
CA ASP A 431 -18.45 5.98 13.19
C ASP A 431 -18.15 4.59 13.75
N PHE A 432 -18.23 3.54 12.92
CA PHE A 432 -17.79 2.21 13.28
C PHE A 432 -16.32 2.20 13.69
N PHE A 433 -15.43 2.62 12.79
CA PHE A 433 -13.99 2.57 13.06
C PHE A 433 -13.58 3.51 14.19
N GLN A 434 -14.22 4.68 14.29
CA GLN A 434 -13.94 5.62 15.38
C GLN A 434 -14.37 5.04 16.74
N ALA A 435 -15.60 4.56 16.86
CA ALA A 435 -16.10 4.02 18.13
C ALA A 435 -15.31 2.79 18.55
N PHE A 436 -14.93 1.94 17.59
CA PHE A 436 -14.11 0.78 17.89
C PHE A 436 -12.67 1.17 18.26
N GLY A 437 -12.07 2.14 17.57
CA GLY A 437 -10.75 2.68 17.91
C GLY A 437 -10.70 3.31 19.30
N ASP A 438 -11.74 4.03 19.71
CA ASP A 438 -11.84 4.60 21.06
C ASP A 438 -11.97 3.50 22.12
N TYR A 439 -12.74 2.44 21.84
CA TYR A 439 -12.81 1.27 22.73
C TYR A 439 -11.46 0.53 22.81
N TRP A 440 -10.81 0.33 21.67
CA TRP A 440 -9.51 -0.34 21.56
C TRP A 440 -8.43 0.35 22.40
N GLU A 441 -8.34 1.68 22.29
CA GLU A 441 -7.44 2.50 23.11
C GLU A 441 -7.77 2.39 24.61
N GLY A 442 -9.07 2.44 24.95
CA GLY A 442 -9.56 2.31 26.33
C GLY A 442 -9.19 0.98 26.98
N GLN A 443 -9.07 -0.10 26.20
CA GLN A 443 -8.61 -1.41 26.68
C GLN A 443 -7.09 -1.54 26.73
N GLY A 444 -6.32 -0.57 26.20
CA GLY A 444 -4.86 -0.62 26.17
C GLY A 444 -4.29 -1.59 25.13
N TRP A 445 -5.10 -2.04 24.16
CA TRP A 445 -4.73 -3.06 23.17
C TRP A 445 -3.71 -2.59 22.14
N GLN A 446 -3.52 -1.29 21.97
CA GLN A 446 -2.45 -0.68 21.16
C GLN A 446 -1.04 -1.00 21.69
N LYS A 447 -0.91 -1.42 22.96
CA LYS A 447 0.39 -1.71 23.61
C LYS A 447 0.74 -3.20 23.58
N ILE A 448 -0.13 -4.05 23.04
CA ILE A 448 -0.01 -5.50 23.13
C ILE A 448 -0.18 -6.09 21.73
N GLY A 449 0.70 -7.03 21.37
CA GLY A 449 0.52 -7.82 20.16
C GLY A 449 -0.81 -8.59 20.17
N HIS A 450 -1.23 -9.05 19.01
CA HIS A 450 -2.45 -9.84 18.84
C HIS A 450 -2.21 -10.98 17.87
N GLN A 451 -2.83 -12.12 18.15
CA GLN A 451 -3.04 -13.21 17.20
C GLN A 451 -4.36 -12.98 16.44
N LEU A 452 -4.66 -13.85 15.47
CA LEU A 452 -5.88 -13.75 14.69
C LEU A 452 -7.13 -13.83 15.58
N GLU A 453 -7.17 -14.80 16.51
CA GLU A 453 -8.30 -15.02 17.42
C GLU A 453 -8.54 -13.83 18.36
N ASP A 454 -7.47 -13.13 18.76
CA ASP A 454 -7.57 -11.93 19.59
C ASP A 454 -8.39 -10.85 18.86
N LEU A 455 -8.27 -10.72 17.54
CA LEU A 455 -9.03 -9.74 16.79
C LEU A 455 -10.53 -10.03 16.76
N PHE A 456 -10.92 -11.31 16.69
CA PHE A 456 -12.32 -11.72 16.76
C PHE A 456 -12.88 -11.43 18.15
N THR A 457 -12.19 -11.87 19.19
CA THR A 457 -12.64 -11.65 20.59
C THR A 457 -12.70 -10.17 20.95
N ARG A 458 -11.76 -9.35 20.48
CA ARG A 458 -11.76 -7.89 20.69
C ARG A 458 -12.94 -7.19 20.02
N LEU A 459 -13.27 -7.56 18.78
CA LEU A 459 -14.45 -7.02 18.10
C LEU A 459 -15.73 -7.47 18.81
N TYR A 460 -15.83 -8.74 19.17
CA TYR A 460 -17.00 -9.27 19.89
C TYR A 460 -17.22 -8.52 21.22
N SER A 461 -16.15 -8.37 22.02
CA SER A 461 -16.19 -7.64 23.30
C SER A 461 -16.61 -6.17 23.13
N PHE A 462 -16.14 -5.50 22.08
CA PHE A 462 -16.58 -4.14 21.76
C PHE A 462 -18.09 -4.08 21.51
N LEU A 463 -18.61 -4.98 20.69
CA LEU A 463 -20.02 -5.01 20.32
C LEU A 463 -20.92 -5.38 21.52
N GLU A 464 -20.48 -6.33 22.36
CA GLU A 464 -21.16 -6.62 23.62
C GLU A 464 -21.20 -5.42 24.57
N SER A 465 -20.07 -4.70 24.72
CA SER A 465 -20.00 -3.54 25.61
C SER A 465 -20.98 -2.41 25.24
N ARG A 466 -21.39 -2.37 23.96
CA ARG A 466 -22.35 -1.40 23.43
C ARG A 466 -23.78 -1.91 23.39
N ASN A 467 -24.03 -3.16 23.79
CA ASN A 467 -25.31 -3.84 23.63
C ASN A 467 -25.79 -3.79 22.17
N THR A 468 -24.90 -4.05 21.21
CA THR A 468 -25.24 -4.05 19.79
C THR A 468 -26.42 -5.00 19.52
N PRO A 469 -27.45 -4.58 18.76
CA PRO A 469 -28.52 -5.45 18.30
C PRO A 469 -28.01 -6.65 17.48
N HIS A 470 -28.86 -7.68 17.36
CA HIS A 470 -28.64 -8.78 16.40
C HIS A 470 -27.28 -9.50 16.50
N MET A 471 -26.74 -9.63 17.72
CA MET A 471 -25.46 -10.30 17.98
C MET A 471 -25.41 -11.75 17.51
N ASP A 472 -26.56 -12.41 17.35
CA ASP A 472 -26.68 -13.75 16.76
C ASP A 472 -26.30 -13.76 15.26
N ILE A 473 -26.73 -12.72 14.51
CA ILE A 473 -26.33 -12.54 13.12
C ILE A 473 -24.84 -12.20 13.03
N VAL A 474 -24.40 -11.22 13.83
CA VAL A 474 -23.00 -10.77 13.87
C VAL A 474 -22.07 -11.94 14.18
N LEU A 475 -22.34 -12.72 15.25
CA LEU A 475 -21.51 -13.86 15.63
C LEU A 475 -21.48 -14.92 14.51
N GLY A 476 -22.60 -15.16 13.83
CA GLY A 476 -22.65 -16.07 12.69
C GLY A 476 -21.78 -15.62 11.51
N LEU A 477 -21.75 -14.32 11.21
CA LEU A 477 -20.87 -13.75 10.19
C LEU A 477 -19.40 -13.82 10.62
N MET A 478 -19.09 -13.56 11.90
CA MET A 478 -17.73 -13.68 12.43
C MET A 478 -17.24 -15.13 12.34
N LYS A 479 -18.11 -16.12 12.57
CA LYS A 479 -17.78 -17.54 12.37
C LYS A 479 -17.47 -17.85 10.90
N LEU A 480 -18.30 -17.36 9.97
CA LEU A 480 -18.05 -17.50 8.52
C LEU A 480 -16.69 -16.91 8.15
N ASP A 481 -16.43 -15.67 8.55
CA ASP A 481 -15.18 -14.97 8.27
C ASP A 481 -13.97 -15.69 8.88
N TYR A 482 -14.09 -16.19 10.12
CA TYR A 482 -13.02 -16.97 10.76
C TYR A 482 -12.69 -18.22 9.95
N PHE A 483 -13.71 -18.96 9.49
CA PHE A 483 -13.48 -20.16 8.70
C PHE A 483 -12.85 -19.86 7.34
N LEU A 484 -13.30 -18.81 6.66
CA LEU A 484 -12.78 -18.45 5.35
C LEU A 484 -11.37 -17.85 5.43
N GLY A 485 -11.00 -17.23 6.55
CA GLY A 485 -9.65 -16.71 6.80
C GLY A 485 -8.58 -17.79 6.95
N HIS A 486 -8.94 -19.07 6.96
CA HIS A 486 -8.01 -20.19 7.07
C HIS A 486 -7.81 -20.92 5.74
N LYS A 487 -6.57 -21.26 5.43
CA LYS A 487 -6.24 -22.13 4.28
C LYS A 487 -6.55 -23.60 4.55
N TYR A 488 -6.39 -24.01 5.80
CA TYR A 488 -6.63 -25.38 6.27
C TYR A 488 -7.66 -25.38 7.39
N LYS A 489 -8.33 -26.52 7.58
CA LYS A 489 -9.28 -26.70 8.69
C LYS A 489 -8.67 -26.25 10.02
N PRO A 490 -9.25 -25.23 10.69
CA PRO A 490 -8.70 -24.71 11.93
C PRO A 490 -8.75 -25.77 13.03
N ARG A 491 -7.70 -25.82 13.85
CA ARG A 491 -7.59 -26.77 14.98
C ARG A 491 -8.24 -26.25 16.26
N LYS A 492 -8.41 -24.92 16.35
CA LYS A 492 -9.00 -24.21 17.48
C LYS A 492 -10.07 -23.27 16.92
N ILE A 493 -11.10 -23.03 17.71
CA ILE A 493 -12.11 -22.00 17.47
C ILE A 493 -12.08 -21.04 18.66
N TRP A 494 -12.56 -19.81 18.46
CA TRP A 494 -12.53 -18.76 19.49
C TRP A 494 -13.85 -18.61 20.25
N TRP A 495 -14.91 -19.31 19.84
CA TRP A 495 -16.25 -19.27 20.46
C TRP A 495 -16.60 -20.61 21.14
N ASP A 496 -17.54 -20.56 22.09
CA ASP A 496 -17.91 -21.71 22.92
C ASP A 496 -19.06 -22.55 22.33
N ASP A 497 -20.03 -21.90 21.68
CA ASP A 497 -21.24 -22.57 21.16
C ASP A 497 -20.94 -23.37 19.89
N VAL A 498 -20.82 -24.69 20.06
CA VAL A 498 -20.57 -25.67 19.00
C VAL A 498 -21.72 -26.66 18.83
N LEU A 499 -21.83 -27.23 17.62
CA LEU A 499 -22.76 -28.30 17.32
C LEU A 499 -22.55 -29.51 18.24
N GLN A 500 -23.65 -30.06 18.76
CA GLN A 500 -23.62 -31.30 19.51
C GLN A 500 -23.16 -32.45 18.62
N LYS A 501 -22.45 -33.43 19.21
CA LYS A 501 -21.76 -34.50 18.47
C LYS A 501 -22.70 -35.33 17.58
N ASP A 502 -23.90 -35.58 18.08
CA ASP A 502 -24.98 -36.29 17.39
C ASP A 502 -25.54 -35.48 16.21
N GLN A 503 -25.81 -34.18 16.40
CA GLN A 503 -26.24 -33.28 15.33
C GLN A 503 -25.18 -33.17 14.23
N TRP A 504 -23.92 -32.96 14.62
CA TRP A 504 -22.81 -32.87 13.70
C TRP A 504 -22.65 -34.16 12.86
N ALA A 505 -22.73 -35.33 13.51
CA ALA A 505 -22.66 -36.62 12.81
C ALA A 505 -23.86 -36.82 11.85
N GLY A 506 -25.06 -36.40 12.27
CA GLY A 506 -26.25 -36.41 11.42
C GLY A 506 -26.09 -35.57 10.17
N TYR A 507 -25.59 -34.33 10.30
CA TYR A 507 -25.33 -33.46 9.15
C TYR A 507 -24.23 -34.01 8.25
N MET A 508 -23.11 -34.51 8.80
CA MET A 508 -22.05 -35.12 7.99
C MET A 508 -22.56 -36.28 7.13
N LYS A 509 -23.38 -37.16 7.71
CA LYS A 509 -24.01 -38.25 6.99
C LYS A 509 -24.96 -37.75 5.89
N MET A 510 -25.81 -36.78 6.21
CA MET A 510 -26.74 -36.16 5.26
C MET A 510 -26.00 -35.52 4.08
N LEU A 511 -24.90 -34.80 4.32
CA LEU A 511 -24.11 -34.16 3.26
C LEU A 511 -23.45 -35.20 2.33
N ALA A 512 -23.06 -36.36 2.86
CA ALA A 512 -22.50 -37.46 2.05
C ALA A 512 -23.57 -38.22 1.25
N GLU A 513 -24.80 -38.33 1.77
CA GLU A 513 -25.90 -39.06 1.13
C GLU A 513 -26.70 -38.20 0.14
N ARG A 514 -26.81 -36.89 0.38
CA ARG A 514 -27.59 -35.92 -0.42
C ARG A 514 -26.81 -34.64 -0.73
N PRO A 515 -25.65 -34.75 -1.39
CA PRO A 515 -24.80 -33.59 -1.66
C PRO A 515 -25.45 -32.55 -2.60
N GLU A 516 -26.46 -32.93 -3.38
CA GLU A 516 -27.22 -32.06 -4.28
C GLU A 516 -28.11 -31.02 -3.58
N ASP A 517 -28.46 -31.25 -2.31
CA ASP A 517 -29.25 -30.31 -1.52
C ASP A 517 -28.42 -29.08 -1.09
N VAL A 518 -27.10 -29.22 -1.07
CA VAL A 518 -26.15 -28.21 -0.61
C VAL A 518 -25.80 -27.28 -1.75
N ARG A 519 -26.02 -25.98 -1.55
CA ARG A 519 -25.90 -24.99 -2.62
C ARG A 519 -24.68 -24.10 -2.42
N LEU A 520 -24.08 -23.70 -3.54
CA LEU A 520 -23.21 -22.53 -3.55
C LEU A 520 -24.05 -21.29 -3.21
N PRO A 521 -23.54 -20.38 -2.36
CA PRO A 521 -24.23 -19.14 -2.05
C PRO A 521 -24.42 -18.32 -3.33
N ARG A 522 -25.67 -17.95 -3.65
CA ARG A 522 -25.93 -16.98 -4.72
C ARG A 522 -25.81 -15.57 -4.15
N VAL A 523 -24.63 -14.95 -4.28
CA VAL A 523 -24.48 -13.53 -3.98
C VAL A 523 -24.87 -12.74 -5.23
N ALA A 524 -25.98 -12.02 -5.18
CA ALA A 524 -26.33 -11.07 -6.24
C ALA A 524 -25.23 -10.01 -6.32
N GLY A 525 -24.75 -9.69 -7.53
CA GLY A 525 -23.70 -8.70 -7.73
C GLY A 525 -24.04 -7.40 -7.01
N ALA A 526 -23.08 -6.91 -6.21
CA ALA A 526 -23.22 -5.75 -5.36
C ALA A 526 -23.83 -4.57 -6.14
N SER A 527 -25.13 -4.30 -5.94
CA SER A 527 -25.72 -3.06 -6.37
C SER A 527 -25.09 -1.95 -5.55
N GLY A 528 -24.70 -0.86 -6.22
CA GLY A 528 -24.12 0.34 -5.62
C GLY A 528 -24.82 0.73 -4.33
N SER A 529 -24.00 1.06 -3.34
CA SER A 529 -24.37 1.24 -1.96
C SER A 529 -25.39 2.38 -1.76
N ALA A 530 -26.36 2.15 -0.86
CA ALA A 530 -27.46 3.08 -0.55
C ALA A 530 -27.01 4.38 0.18
N TRP A 531 -25.71 4.56 0.41
CA TRP A 531 -25.14 5.71 1.13
C TRP A 531 -25.28 7.05 0.39
N MET A 532 -25.45 7.03 -0.94
CA MET A 532 -25.59 8.27 -1.72
C MET A 532 -26.96 8.95 -1.61
N GLU A 533 -28.02 8.24 -1.18
CA GLU A 533 -29.38 8.79 -1.20
C GLU A 533 -29.74 9.62 0.06
N SER A 534 -28.93 9.58 1.12
CA SER A 534 -29.19 10.28 2.38
C SER A 534 -28.47 11.63 2.54
N SER A 535 -27.60 12.02 1.60
CA SER A 535 -26.88 13.32 1.62
C SER A 535 -27.26 14.22 0.42
N GLY A 536 -28.49 14.71 0.41
CA GLY A 536 -28.93 15.68 -0.59
C GLY A 536 -28.32 17.08 -0.36
N ALA A 537 -27.47 17.53 -1.29
CA ALA A 537 -27.30 18.96 -1.63
C ALA A 537 -26.58 19.17 -2.99
N SER A 538 -27.40 19.46 -4.03
CA SER A 538 -27.17 20.42 -5.12
C SER A 538 -25.72 20.78 -5.53
N ALA A 539 -25.25 20.22 -6.66
CA ALA A 539 -24.16 20.80 -7.44
C ALA A 539 -24.48 20.72 -8.95
N ALA A 540 -25.34 21.63 -9.42
CA ALA A 540 -25.56 21.85 -10.86
C ALA A 540 -25.92 23.32 -11.12
N ALA A 541 -24.92 24.15 -11.44
CA ALA A 541 -24.99 25.26 -12.41
C ALA A 541 -23.79 26.22 -12.23
N ALA A 542 -22.81 26.15 -13.14
CA ALA A 542 -22.11 27.33 -13.69
C ALA A 542 -20.97 26.85 -14.62
N ALA A 543 -21.28 26.68 -15.90
CA ALA A 543 -20.28 26.63 -16.96
C ALA A 543 -20.34 27.96 -17.72
N GLY A 544 -19.23 28.69 -17.75
CA GLY A 544 -19.10 29.98 -18.43
C GLY A 544 -17.65 30.31 -18.77
N THR A 545 -17.23 29.89 -19.96
CA THR A 545 -16.28 30.54 -20.89
C THR A 545 -15.19 31.50 -20.37
N SER A 546 -13.91 31.22 -20.64
CA SER A 546 -13.14 31.90 -21.70
C SER A 546 -11.67 31.43 -21.78
N ALA A 547 -11.17 31.40 -23.01
CA ALA A 547 -9.82 31.02 -23.43
C ALA A 547 -8.79 32.16 -23.30
N ALA A 548 -7.50 31.81 -23.19
CA ALA A 548 -6.39 32.20 -24.08
C ALA A 548 -5.01 32.28 -23.37
N ALA A 549 -4.06 31.53 -23.95
CA ALA A 549 -2.64 31.80 -24.19
C ALA A 549 -1.70 32.32 -23.08
N GLY A 550 -0.53 31.65 -22.97
CA GLY A 550 0.66 32.16 -22.31
C GLY A 550 1.76 31.09 -22.20
N GLU A 551 2.59 30.98 -23.22
CA GLU A 551 3.89 30.28 -23.18
C GLU A 551 4.77 30.90 -22.08
N HIS A 552 5.49 30.08 -21.30
CA HIS A 552 6.88 30.32 -20.86
C HIS A 552 7.35 29.21 -19.89
N THR A 553 8.22 28.36 -20.43
CA THR A 553 9.47 27.79 -19.86
C THR A 553 9.60 27.44 -18.36
N ALA A 554 9.97 26.16 -18.17
CA ALA A 554 11.03 25.63 -17.27
C ALA A 554 10.66 25.06 -15.87
N ALA A 555 10.92 23.74 -15.73
CA ALA A 555 11.88 23.09 -14.80
C ALA A 555 11.45 22.46 -13.44
N ASN A 556 11.64 21.11 -13.29
CA ASN A 556 12.62 20.38 -12.39
C ASN A 556 12.34 19.99 -10.88
N ALA A 557 13.12 19.10 -10.18
CA ALA A 557 13.08 17.68 -9.58
C ALA A 557 12.21 17.26 -8.34
N ALA A 558 11.38 16.20 -8.39
CA ALA A 558 11.04 15.17 -7.37
C ALA A 558 10.01 15.42 -6.23
N GLY A 559 8.99 14.51 -6.14
CA GLY A 559 8.72 13.66 -4.95
C GLY A 559 7.25 13.26 -4.62
N VAL A 560 6.97 11.97 -4.45
CA VAL A 560 5.97 11.40 -3.51
C VAL A 560 6.38 9.95 -3.36
N ILE A 561 7.47 9.69 -2.66
CA ILE A 561 7.56 8.36 -2.05
C ILE A 561 7.06 8.60 -0.66
N GLY A 562 5.80 8.25 -0.44
CA GLY A 562 5.23 8.14 0.89
C GLY A 562 6.21 7.39 1.76
N SER A 563 6.38 7.84 3.00
CA SER A 563 7.25 7.22 3.97
C SER A 563 6.75 5.82 4.33
N HIS A 564 7.00 4.84 3.46
CA HIS A 564 6.51 3.47 3.58
C HIS A 564 7.39 2.62 4.47
N ALA A 565 7.72 3.10 5.67
CA ALA A 565 8.38 2.28 6.68
C ALA A 565 7.42 1.74 7.75
N GLY A 566 6.31 2.44 8.00
CA GLY A 566 5.19 1.94 8.81
C GLY A 566 4.28 0.98 8.04
N ASP A 567 3.87 1.37 6.84
CA ASP A 567 2.63 0.81 6.26
C ASP A 567 2.85 -0.22 5.15
N ALA A 568 4.10 -0.36 4.67
CA ALA A 568 4.53 -1.61 4.05
C ALA A 568 4.48 -2.79 5.05
N ALA A 569 4.13 -2.56 6.32
CA ALA A 569 3.82 -3.58 7.31
C ALA A 569 2.44 -4.20 7.25
N SER A 570 1.43 -3.63 6.61
CA SER A 570 0.21 -4.41 6.36
C SER A 570 0.41 -5.40 5.21
N LEU A 571 1.12 -5.01 4.15
CA LEU A 571 1.44 -5.88 3.00
C LEU A 571 2.53 -6.93 3.29
N ALA A 572 3.53 -6.62 4.13
CA ALA A 572 4.57 -7.59 4.51
C ALA A 572 4.37 -8.24 5.90
N ALA A 573 3.26 -7.97 6.62
CA ALA A 573 2.86 -8.78 7.79
C ALA A 573 2.34 -10.16 7.38
N ARG A 574 2.31 -10.49 6.08
CA ARG A 574 1.94 -11.81 5.57
C ARG A 574 3.06 -12.86 5.68
N ASP A 575 4.30 -12.50 6.06
CA ASP A 575 5.46 -13.42 5.97
C ASP A 575 6.34 -13.57 7.24
N ALA A 576 5.86 -13.26 8.45
CA ALA A 576 6.64 -13.53 9.67
C ALA A 576 5.80 -14.00 10.86
N ALA A 577 5.72 -15.31 11.07
CA ALA A 577 5.46 -15.89 12.38
C ALA A 577 6.77 -15.96 13.18
N PRO A 578 6.76 -15.72 14.51
CA PRO A 578 7.97 -15.80 15.33
C PRO A 578 8.22 -17.25 15.78
N SER A 579 9.46 -17.73 15.67
CA SER A 579 9.93 -18.83 16.52
C SER A 579 11.15 -18.38 17.30
N ALA A 580 11.13 -18.67 18.60
CA ALA A 580 12.23 -18.44 19.51
C ALA A 580 12.65 -19.77 20.16
N ALA A 581 13.97 -19.88 20.36
CA ALA A 581 14.73 -20.73 21.29
C ALA A 581 15.17 -22.16 20.86
N ASP A 582 16.49 -22.24 20.59
CA ASP A 582 17.53 -23.18 21.07
C ASP A 582 17.48 -24.71 20.83
N GLY A 583 18.59 -25.23 20.29
CA GLY A 583 19.03 -26.62 20.46
C GLY A 583 19.80 -27.20 19.26
N ALA A 584 21.10 -27.46 19.44
CA ALA A 584 22.05 -27.94 18.43
C ALA A 584 21.79 -29.36 17.87
N ALA A 585 22.23 -29.57 16.62
CA ALA A 585 22.93 -30.75 16.05
C ALA A 585 22.41 -31.25 14.68
N ASP A 586 23.21 -30.98 13.66
CA ASP A 586 23.72 -31.84 12.57
C ASP A 586 22.80 -32.69 11.63
N MET A 587 23.20 -32.62 10.34
CA MET A 587 22.96 -33.48 9.16
C MET A 587 21.58 -33.55 8.45
N GLY A 588 21.59 -33.20 7.15
CA GLY A 588 20.73 -33.84 6.13
C GLY A 588 20.16 -32.93 5.03
N HIS A 589 20.63 -33.12 3.79
CA HIS A 589 20.17 -32.46 2.55
C HIS A 589 18.65 -32.53 2.27
N GLY A 590 18.10 -31.49 1.61
CA GLY A 590 16.98 -31.66 0.68
C GLY A 590 15.98 -30.49 0.52
N ASN A 591 16.08 -29.82 -0.64
CA ASN A 591 15.00 -29.15 -1.41
C ASN A 591 14.36 -27.80 -0.97
N ALA A 592 14.73 -26.77 -1.76
CA ALA A 592 13.86 -25.96 -2.62
C ALA A 592 12.56 -25.33 -2.07
N SER A 593 12.65 -24.02 -1.83
CA SER A 593 11.76 -22.94 -2.32
C SER A 593 10.30 -23.29 -2.66
N ARG A 594 9.34 -22.68 -1.94
CA ARG A 594 8.03 -22.31 -2.50
C ARG A 594 7.60 -20.94 -1.99
N ALA A 595 7.51 -20.01 -2.93
CA ALA A 595 6.95 -18.67 -2.78
C ALA A 595 5.43 -18.76 -2.61
N LEU A 596 4.89 -18.02 -1.64
CA LEU A 596 3.45 -17.89 -1.39
C LEU A 596 2.87 -16.78 -2.29
N PRO A 597 1.81 -17.02 -3.08
CA PRO A 597 0.97 -15.96 -3.58
C PRO A 597 -0.23 -15.82 -2.62
N MET A 598 -0.26 -14.78 -1.79
CA MET A 598 -1.49 -14.33 -1.12
C MET A 598 -1.97 -13.06 -1.81
N THR A 599 -2.74 -13.22 -2.88
CA THR A 599 -3.57 -12.17 -3.50
C THR A 599 -4.92 -12.08 -2.79
N SER A 600 -5.51 -10.88 -2.77
CA SER A 600 -6.86 -10.60 -2.27
C SER A 600 -7.86 -11.60 -2.88
N ALA A 601 -8.81 -12.11 -2.11
CA ALA A 601 -9.77 -13.09 -2.62
C ALA A 601 -11.10 -13.14 -1.87
N MET A 602 -11.46 -12.09 -1.14
CA MET A 602 -12.67 -12.13 -0.31
C MET A 602 -13.80 -11.21 -0.76
N THR A 603 -13.59 -10.38 -1.77
CA THR A 603 -14.65 -9.60 -2.40
C THR A 603 -15.08 -10.26 -3.71
N ALA A 604 -16.16 -11.04 -3.59
CA ALA A 604 -16.91 -11.72 -4.64
C ALA A 604 -16.27 -13.01 -5.18
N GLN A 605 -16.82 -14.16 -4.77
CA GLN A 605 -16.79 -15.39 -5.57
C GLN A 605 -17.59 -15.17 -6.86
N THR A 606 -17.06 -14.37 -7.78
CA THR A 606 -17.59 -14.25 -9.13
C THR A 606 -16.98 -15.39 -9.97
N VAL A 607 -17.64 -16.56 -9.91
CA VAL A 607 -17.87 -17.49 -11.06
C VAL A 607 -16.64 -17.95 -11.90
N MET A 608 -15.41 -17.91 -11.39
CA MET A 608 -14.29 -18.63 -12.01
C MET A 608 -13.70 -19.65 -11.05
N GLY A 609 -14.29 -20.84 -11.00
CA GLY A 609 -13.72 -22.04 -10.35
C GLY A 609 -14.49 -22.65 -9.18
N ALA A 610 -15.61 -22.04 -8.74
CA ALA A 610 -16.48 -22.64 -7.73
C ALA A 610 -17.21 -23.86 -8.32
N ARG A 611 -17.02 -25.04 -7.72
CA ARG A 611 -17.67 -26.29 -8.13
C ARG A 611 -18.95 -26.48 -7.32
N ALA A 612 -19.95 -27.16 -7.87
CA ALA A 612 -21.09 -27.56 -7.04
C ALA A 612 -20.60 -28.49 -5.93
N PHE A 613 -21.24 -28.48 -4.76
CA PHE A 613 -20.84 -29.34 -3.64
C PHE A 613 -20.81 -30.82 -4.05
N ALA A 614 -21.81 -31.25 -4.83
CA ALA A 614 -21.88 -32.59 -5.40
C ALA A 614 -20.69 -32.97 -6.30
N ASP A 615 -20.13 -32.01 -7.04
CA ASP A 615 -18.98 -32.24 -7.93
C ASP A 615 -17.68 -32.49 -7.15
N LEU A 616 -17.66 -32.21 -5.84
CA LEU A 616 -16.51 -32.51 -4.99
C LEU A 616 -16.37 -34.02 -4.72
N GLY A 617 -17.45 -34.80 -4.85
CA GLY A 617 -17.44 -36.26 -4.65
C GLY A 617 -16.97 -36.71 -3.27
N LEU A 618 -17.14 -35.86 -2.24
CA LEU A 618 -16.63 -36.12 -0.90
C LEU A 618 -17.52 -37.10 -0.14
N GLY A 619 -16.97 -38.26 0.20
CA GLY A 619 -17.59 -39.17 1.16
C GLY A 619 -17.43 -38.69 2.60
N GLU A 620 -18.13 -39.33 3.54
CA GLU A 620 -18.16 -38.92 4.96
C GLU A 620 -16.75 -38.77 5.57
N LYS A 621 -15.83 -39.72 5.34
CA LYS A 621 -14.45 -39.64 5.87
C LYS A 621 -13.69 -38.41 5.36
N GLU A 622 -13.86 -38.05 4.10
CA GLU A 622 -13.22 -36.87 3.53
C GLU A 622 -13.84 -35.59 4.08
N LEU A 623 -15.17 -35.54 4.25
CA LEU A 623 -15.84 -34.42 4.91
C LEU A 623 -15.36 -34.21 6.35
N GLN A 624 -15.15 -35.28 7.12
CA GLN A 624 -14.62 -35.14 8.49
C GLN A 624 -13.20 -34.53 8.51
N LYS A 625 -12.39 -34.86 7.51
CA LYS A 625 -11.01 -34.38 7.39
C LYS A 625 -10.92 -32.96 6.82
N HIS A 626 -11.81 -32.61 5.89
CA HIS A 626 -11.71 -31.41 5.07
C HIS A 626 -12.80 -30.37 5.30
N ALA A 627 -13.87 -30.68 6.03
CA ALA A 627 -14.97 -29.77 6.25
C ALA A 627 -15.17 -29.39 7.73
N VAL A 628 -15.69 -28.19 7.94
CA VAL A 628 -16.27 -27.72 9.19
C VAL A 628 -17.73 -27.37 8.96
N LEU A 629 -18.55 -27.60 9.98
CA LEU A 629 -20.00 -27.36 9.96
C LEU A 629 -20.36 -26.43 11.11
N ASP A 630 -21.28 -25.52 10.87
CA ASP A 630 -21.94 -24.74 11.92
C ASP A 630 -23.40 -24.46 11.50
N VAL A 631 -24.28 -24.24 12.48
CA VAL A 631 -25.67 -23.85 12.23
C VAL A 631 -25.84 -22.39 12.60
N LEU A 632 -26.13 -21.57 11.59
CA LEU A 632 -26.40 -20.15 11.74
C LEU A 632 -27.88 -19.95 12.06
N PRO A 633 -28.25 -19.13 13.07
CA PRO A 633 -29.63 -18.90 13.49
C PRO A 633 -30.41 -17.96 12.56
N PHE A 634 -29.97 -17.82 11.31
CA PHE A 634 -30.55 -16.97 10.28
C PHE A 634 -30.30 -17.57 8.89
N ARG A 635 -30.97 -17.02 7.88
CA ARG A 635 -30.78 -17.32 6.46
C ARG A 635 -29.58 -16.55 5.92
N LEU A 636 -28.41 -17.20 5.85
CA LEU A 636 -27.15 -16.55 5.47
C LEU A 636 -27.24 -15.86 4.10
N GLU A 637 -27.82 -16.52 3.11
CA GLU A 637 -28.00 -15.96 1.76
C GLU A 637 -28.81 -14.65 1.76
N ARG A 638 -29.80 -14.51 2.66
CA ARG A 638 -30.60 -13.28 2.78
C ARG A 638 -29.78 -12.16 3.41
N VAL A 639 -29.02 -12.46 4.47
CA VAL A 639 -28.13 -11.47 5.11
C VAL A 639 -27.07 -10.99 4.13
N LEU A 640 -26.43 -11.90 3.39
CA LEU A 640 -25.43 -11.54 2.37
C LEU A 640 -26.01 -10.75 1.19
N ALA A 641 -27.32 -10.83 0.96
CA ALA A 641 -28.04 -10.02 -0.01
C ALA A 641 -28.55 -8.67 0.54
N GLY A 642 -28.17 -8.31 1.78
CA GLY A 642 -28.56 -7.06 2.43
C GLY A 642 -29.99 -7.06 3.01
N ALA A 643 -30.59 -8.23 3.24
CA ALA A 643 -31.91 -8.30 3.86
C ALA A 643 -31.85 -7.88 5.34
N SER A 644 -32.92 -7.22 5.81
CA SER A 644 -33.03 -6.84 7.22
C SER A 644 -33.02 -8.06 8.16
N PRO A 645 -32.61 -7.91 9.43
CA PRO A 645 -32.60 -9.00 10.41
C PRO A 645 -33.94 -9.75 10.50
N LEU A 646 -35.05 -9.02 10.40
CA LEU A 646 -36.40 -9.59 10.40
C LEU A 646 -36.67 -10.47 9.17
N ALA A 647 -36.20 -10.05 8.00
CA ALA A 647 -36.36 -10.78 6.74
C ALA A 647 -35.41 -11.99 6.63
N ALA A 648 -34.36 -12.02 7.45
CA ALA A 648 -33.36 -13.09 7.51
C ALA A 648 -33.73 -14.25 8.46
N LYS A 649 -34.93 -14.25 9.07
CA LYS A 649 -35.39 -15.35 9.95
C LYS A 649 -35.30 -16.73 9.28
N GLY A 650 -34.87 -17.72 10.05
CA GLY A 650 -34.71 -19.12 9.63
C GLY A 650 -33.39 -19.68 10.14
N GLN A 651 -32.97 -20.84 9.65
CA GLN A 651 -31.66 -21.41 10.00
C GLN A 651 -30.91 -21.85 8.74
N THR A 652 -29.59 -21.78 8.79
CA THR A 652 -28.71 -22.23 7.70
C THR A 652 -27.64 -23.15 8.27
N LEU A 653 -27.50 -24.35 7.70
CA LEU A 653 -26.28 -25.13 7.85
C LEU A 653 -25.20 -24.53 6.97
N LEU A 654 -24.15 -24.01 7.59
CA LEU A 654 -22.92 -23.56 6.93
C LEU A 654 -21.96 -24.75 6.81
N VAL A 655 -21.45 -24.98 5.61
CA VAL A 655 -20.46 -26.01 5.30
C VAL A 655 -19.24 -25.34 4.70
N VAL A 656 -18.09 -25.36 5.37
CA VAL A 656 -16.84 -24.82 4.80
C VAL A 656 -15.88 -25.97 4.53
N VAL A 657 -15.44 -26.08 3.28
CA VAL A 657 -14.56 -27.14 2.78
C VAL A 657 -13.19 -26.57 2.44
N TYR A 658 -12.15 -27.19 2.99
CA TYR A 658 -10.74 -26.88 2.78
C TYR A 658 -10.11 -27.91 1.85
N GLN A 659 -9.39 -27.46 0.81
CA GLN A 659 -8.82 -28.37 -0.19
C GLN A 659 -7.39 -28.85 0.18
N GLN A 660 -6.97 -29.96 -0.43
CA GLN A 660 -5.73 -30.69 -0.14
C GLN A 660 -4.49 -30.21 -0.91
N HIS A 661 -4.62 -29.25 -1.84
CA HIS A 661 -3.53 -28.72 -2.66
C HIS A 661 -3.10 -27.31 -2.22
N GLU A 662 -1.85 -26.93 -2.51
CA GLU A 662 -1.24 -25.70 -1.98
C GLU A 662 -1.84 -24.39 -2.53
N ASP A 663 -2.64 -24.42 -3.61
CA ASP A 663 -3.08 -23.18 -4.30
C ASP A 663 -4.59 -22.92 -4.24
N GLN A 664 -5.30 -23.58 -3.32
CA GLN A 664 -6.76 -23.52 -3.25
C GLN A 664 -7.24 -22.90 -1.92
N GLN A 665 -8.22 -22.00 -2.02
CA GLN A 665 -8.85 -21.35 -0.87
C GLN A 665 -10.03 -22.15 -0.32
N ALA A 666 -10.37 -21.89 0.95
CA ALA A 666 -11.58 -22.44 1.56
C ALA A 666 -12.82 -22.01 0.77
N GLN A 667 -13.73 -22.95 0.54
CA GLN A 667 -15.01 -22.70 -0.11
C GLN A 667 -16.13 -23.00 0.86
N TYR A 668 -17.13 -22.12 0.93
CA TYR A 668 -18.31 -22.34 1.75
C TYR A 668 -19.55 -22.62 0.92
N TYR A 669 -20.44 -23.40 1.52
CA TYR A 669 -21.71 -23.84 0.97
C TYR A 669 -22.78 -23.70 2.04
N THR A 670 -24.04 -23.66 1.60
CA THR A 670 -25.17 -23.46 2.51
C THR A 670 -26.29 -24.44 2.25
N LEU A 671 -27.02 -24.78 3.32
CA LEU A 671 -28.26 -25.54 3.26
C LEU A 671 -29.27 -24.92 4.24
N PRO A 672 -30.41 -24.40 3.77
CA PRO A 672 -31.49 -23.96 4.65
C PRO A 672 -32.05 -25.12 5.50
N LEU A 673 -32.36 -24.86 6.77
CA LEU A 673 -32.92 -25.84 7.71
C LEU A 673 -34.36 -25.44 8.13
N GLY A 674 -35.24 -26.43 8.38
CA GLY A 674 -36.63 -26.24 8.86
C GLY A 674 -37.75 -26.49 7.82
N GLU A 675 -39.03 -26.29 8.21
CA GLU A 675 -40.23 -26.57 7.39
C GLU A 675 -40.33 -25.74 6.08
N GLU A 676 -39.54 -24.68 5.94
CA GLU A 676 -39.47 -23.87 4.71
C GLU A 676 -38.40 -24.35 3.70
N ALA A 677 -37.88 -25.57 3.85
CA ALA A 677 -37.06 -26.22 2.81
C ALA A 677 -37.86 -26.48 1.51
N ALA A 678 -39.19 -26.42 1.56
CA ALA A 678 -40.10 -26.80 0.46
C ALA A 678 -40.67 -25.62 -0.37
N ALA A 679 -40.30 -24.36 -0.09
CA ALA A 679 -40.92 -23.18 -0.73
C ALA A 679 -39.95 -22.22 -1.46
N MET A 680 -38.75 -22.68 -1.86
CA MET A 680 -37.79 -21.89 -2.65
C MET A 680 -37.16 -22.63 -3.83
#